data_AF-A0A8H7FFD8-F1
#
_entry.id   AF-A0A8H7FFD8-F1
#
_cell.length_a   1.000
_cell.length_b   1.000
_cell.length_c   1.000
_cell.angle_alpha   90.00
_cell.angle_beta   90.00
_cell.angle_gamma   90.00
#
_symmetry.space_group_name_H-M   'P 1'
#
loop_
_entity.id
_entity.type
_entity.pdbx_description
1 polymer ?
#
loop_
_entity_poly.entity_id
_entity_poly.type
_entity_poly.pdbx_seq_one_letter_code
_entity_poly.pdbx_strand_id
1 'polypeptide(L)'
;MLPLNQIIKVLQDYPELGDALNYEGLVTCVNLLQILQPDLSLYLGPDKTEPPEHLPLSMHDFLKLSLCIEDETCKLVWKALREVAWDPDYDTDRDMKDRNLVQERCVELFLKYGFSRGLAFHSLHPPYTTCIDPGCAKESLSDTGALLERNLVEGIRLPCTVFTHKIGALPGYHTSKYCRSSRYYVNYYVRDENADGQYTRAYYKKEPTMLQTSQHFFVERELCELFATMMVSSWTSATNCARIYNDGISTKHLHAALPATSTHRLQMTIDDVWNGFFLHSLILDHSERDMTLRLDHDAPSQMMRLQPALHVHNMRMRGPGQEEWSHACDVCSWHFTDEDGVNNVIDGVNMGCPCCGVHDCDDPLKSVRDHFCAEHSDLRNQCAVVACVEPVEAGFKTCKLQEHRAFEVRYYEHGQGMFQLKKRLERIKVNQPNDSMSLGSKSHPLLVPADSINNPATLLPDDAPQRPTDVDSADSAGSEGVGDEDDEVTIDAMGEICDDKPEAGNRTLRAKFGRTRSHNEELCVASCGIIRGRARFFGSEAPNGVRWFIIQLYPTKGSLPSVIWHDNNCRLTAMLRNDTDERLRTYFDDVALPVDVFHFKSKHKESDLDCGRYCNPYIWPELRTDDGKWRFNSSAAEQTNAWYGGFLAIVRDMQADRYEFFLDEMIKRRNRFIVTELRRKGKNPYNIPREDLLPEDAEYLI
;
A
#
# COMPACT_ATOMS: atom_id res chain seq x y z
N MET A 1 27.07 2.81 27.80
CA MET A 1 27.01 2.93 29.29
C MET A 1 27.31 4.39 29.65
N LEU A 2 26.77 5.00 30.72
CA LEU A 2 27.44 6.21 31.26
C LEU A 2 28.86 5.71 31.58
N PRO A 3 29.94 6.24 30.99
CA PRO A 3 31.26 5.73 31.27
C PRO A 3 31.40 5.68 32.79
N LEU A 4 31.68 4.52 33.38
CA LEU A 4 31.71 4.36 34.84
C LEU A 4 32.60 5.46 35.46
N ASN A 5 33.65 5.85 34.72
CA ASN A 5 34.54 6.97 35.03
C ASN A 5 33.85 8.34 35.12
N GLN A 6 32.88 8.66 34.25
CA GLN A 6 32.09 9.90 34.33
C GLN A 6 31.14 9.87 35.54
N ILE A 7 30.49 8.74 35.85
CA ILE A 7 29.67 8.62 37.07
C ILE A 7 30.52 8.75 38.32
N ILE A 8 31.66 8.05 38.37
CA ILE A 8 32.60 8.13 39.50
C ILE A 8 33.05 9.58 39.68
N LYS A 9 33.38 10.28 38.59
CA LYS A 9 33.76 11.71 38.66
C LYS A 9 32.62 12.58 39.20
N VAL A 10 31.40 12.40 38.70
CA VAL A 10 30.22 13.12 39.21
C VAL A 10 30.00 12.85 40.71
N LEU A 11 30.13 11.61 41.16
CA LEU A 11 29.99 11.25 42.57
C LEU A 11 31.16 11.74 43.44
N GLN A 12 32.36 11.92 42.87
CA GLN A 12 33.49 12.54 43.56
C GLN A 12 33.27 14.04 43.75
N ASP A 13 32.77 14.72 42.72
CA ASP A 13 32.52 16.16 42.74
C ASP A 13 31.25 16.51 43.55
N TYR A 14 30.29 15.58 43.63
CA TYR A 14 29.01 15.73 44.32
C TYR A 14 28.66 14.47 45.16
N PRO A 15 29.35 14.23 46.30
CA PRO A 15 29.17 13.02 47.10
C PRO A 15 27.75 12.86 47.67
N GLU A 16 27.06 13.96 47.93
CA GLU A 16 25.67 14.01 48.40
C GLU A 16 24.69 13.31 47.44
N LEU A 17 25.03 13.21 46.14
CA LEU A 17 24.23 12.48 45.17
C LEU A 17 24.30 10.96 45.38
N GLY A 18 25.39 10.45 45.93
CA GLY A 18 25.55 9.03 46.24
C GLY A 18 24.63 8.53 47.35
N ASP A 19 24.23 9.44 48.25
CA ASP A 19 23.27 9.15 49.32
C ASP A 19 21.81 9.20 48.82
N ALA A 20 21.55 9.98 47.77
CA ALA A 20 20.21 10.20 47.24
C ALA A 20 19.82 9.28 46.07
N LEU A 21 20.78 8.92 45.20
CA LEU A 21 20.54 8.13 44.00
C LEU A 21 21.55 6.99 43.87
N ASN A 22 21.04 5.78 43.67
CA ASN A 22 21.87 4.65 43.26
C ASN A 22 22.27 4.79 41.76
N TYR A 23 23.18 3.92 41.31
CA TYR A 23 23.64 3.89 39.92
C TYR A 23 22.49 3.87 38.90
N GLU A 24 21.45 3.08 39.18
CA GLU A 24 20.28 2.93 38.33
C GLU A 24 19.45 4.22 38.23
N GLY A 25 19.34 4.96 39.34
CA GLY A 25 18.71 6.28 39.42
C GLY A 25 19.47 7.33 38.63
N LEU A 26 20.80 7.37 38.72
CA LEU A 26 21.65 8.27 37.93
C LEU A 26 21.53 7.99 36.42
N VAL A 27 21.58 6.72 36.06
CA VAL A 27 21.36 6.28 34.68
C VAL A 27 19.97 6.68 34.18
N THR A 28 18.92 6.43 34.97
CA THR A 28 17.55 6.80 34.61
C THR A 28 17.43 8.31 34.42
N CYS A 29 18.05 9.10 35.30
CA CYS A 29 18.07 10.56 35.19
C CYS A 29 18.68 11.03 33.86
N VAL A 30 19.86 10.54 33.48
CA VAL A 30 20.50 10.93 32.21
C VAL A 30 19.63 10.56 31.00
N ASN A 31 19.03 9.36 30.98
CA ASN A 31 18.14 8.98 29.88
C ASN A 31 16.89 9.88 29.81
N LEU A 32 16.28 10.21 30.95
CA LEU A 32 15.14 11.14 30.98
C LEU A 32 15.54 12.53 30.48
N LEU A 33 16.71 13.04 30.89
CA LEU A 33 17.21 14.35 30.45
C LEU A 33 17.51 14.37 28.95
N GLN A 34 18.07 13.29 28.38
CA GLN A 34 18.29 13.17 26.94
C GLN A 34 16.99 13.16 26.15
N ILE A 35 15.95 12.48 26.65
CA ILE A 35 14.61 12.52 26.04
C ILE A 35 14.01 13.93 26.12
N LEU A 36 14.25 14.67 27.21
CA LEU A 36 13.78 16.05 27.39
C LEU A 36 14.61 17.09 26.64
N GLN A 37 15.82 16.76 26.18
CA GLN A 37 16.76 17.69 25.56
C GLN A 37 16.15 18.48 24.38
N PRO A 38 15.38 17.88 23.45
CA PRO A 38 14.77 18.63 22.36
C PRO A 38 13.78 19.70 22.85
N ASP A 39 13.01 19.39 23.90
CA ASP A 39 12.08 20.34 24.52
C ASP A 39 12.82 21.42 25.33
N LEU A 40 13.89 21.05 26.03
CA LEU A 40 14.75 22.01 26.75
C LEU A 40 15.39 23.01 25.79
N SER A 41 15.80 22.54 24.61
CA SER A 41 16.42 23.37 23.56
C SER A 41 15.46 24.45 23.03
N LEU A 42 14.14 24.30 23.19
CA LEU A 42 13.17 25.33 22.82
C LEU A 42 13.18 26.54 23.76
N TYR A 43 13.67 26.36 24.99
CA TYR A 43 13.84 27.46 25.95
C TYR A 43 15.17 28.21 25.76
N LEU A 44 16.05 27.67 24.92
CA LEU A 44 17.31 28.28 24.55
C LEU A 44 17.13 29.15 23.31
N GLY A 45 17.97 30.19 23.20
CA GLY A 45 18.11 30.93 21.95
C GLY A 45 18.73 30.03 20.88
N PRO A 46 18.44 30.28 19.59
CA PRO A 46 18.92 29.45 18.47
C PRO A 46 20.46 29.35 18.39
N ASP A 47 21.17 30.34 18.94
CA ASP A 47 22.65 30.40 18.94
C ASP A 47 23.28 29.73 20.19
N LYS A 48 22.48 29.20 21.11
CA LYS A 48 22.97 28.58 22.35
C LYS A 48 23.00 27.07 22.24
N THR A 49 24.20 26.50 22.28
CA THR A 49 24.44 25.05 22.25
C THR A 49 24.62 24.44 23.63
N GLU A 50 24.81 25.26 24.67
CA GLU A 50 25.04 24.82 26.05
C GLU A 50 23.73 24.52 26.79
N PRO A 51 23.75 23.58 27.77
CA PRO A 51 22.57 23.30 28.59
C PRO A 51 22.12 24.52 29.40
N PRO A 52 20.81 24.71 29.64
CA PRO A 52 20.32 25.81 30.45
C PRO A 52 20.82 25.73 31.90
N GLU A 53 21.05 26.88 32.53
CA GLU A 53 21.52 26.92 33.92
C GLU A 53 20.51 26.29 34.89
N HIS A 54 19.22 26.46 34.61
CA HIS A 54 18.12 25.95 35.42
C HIS A 54 17.09 25.24 34.54
N LEU A 55 16.47 24.19 35.09
CA LEU A 55 15.36 23.49 34.45
C LEU A 55 14.06 24.29 34.54
N PRO A 56 13.21 24.25 33.49
CA PRO A 56 11.82 24.68 33.59
C PRO A 56 11.08 23.92 34.70
N LEU A 57 10.15 24.60 35.38
CA LEU A 57 9.43 24.05 36.54
C LEU A 57 8.74 22.71 36.25
N SER A 58 8.12 22.57 35.06
CA SER A 58 7.46 21.32 34.65
C SER A 58 8.42 20.13 34.56
N MET A 59 9.63 20.35 34.04
CA MET A 59 10.66 19.33 33.90
C MET A 59 11.35 19.04 35.23
N HIS A 60 11.58 20.06 36.05
CA HIS A 60 12.08 19.92 37.41
C HIS A 60 11.14 19.04 38.26
N ASP A 61 9.85 19.36 38.27
CA ASP A 61 8.85 18.58 39.00
C ASP A 61 8.69 17.16 38.45
N PHE A 62 8.84 16.98 37.14
CA PHE A 62 8.82 15.66 36.52
C PHE A 62 9.99 14.79 36.98
N LEU A 63 11.23 15.30 36.96
CA LEU A 63 12.40 14.56 37.42
C LEU A 63 12.31 14.24 38.91
N LYS A 64 11.88 15.21 39.73
CA LYS A 64 11.68 15.06 41.17
C LYS A 64 10.78 13.86 41.49
N LEU A 65 9.63 13.78 40.81
CA LEU A 65 8.70 12.65 40.99
C LEU A 65 9.19 11.35 40.38
N SER A 66 9.85 11.42 39.22
CA SER A 66 10.32 10.23 38.50
C SER A 66 11.44 9.50 39.24
N LEU A 67 12.28 10.27 39.95
CA LEU A 67 13.42 9.76 40.72
C LEU A 67 13.13 9.63 42.22
N CYS A 68 11.97 10.08 42.69
CA CYS A 68 11.59 10.12 44.11
C CYS A 68 12.59 10.89 44.99
N ILE A 69 13.03 12.06 44.54
CA ILE A 69 14.02 12.91 45.24
C ILE A 69 13.40 14.22 45.72
N GLU A 70 14.11 14.96 46.58
CA GLU A 70 13.70 16.28 47.05
C GLU A 70 14.10 17.41 46.08
N ASP A 71 13.58 18.61 46.33
CA ASP A 71 13.76 19.79 45.46
C ASP A 71 15.24 20.20 45.31
N GLU A 72 15.95 20.32 46.43
CA GLU A 72 17.37 20.69 46.45
C GLU A 72 18.24 19.62 45.81
N THR A 73 17.92 18.35 46.03
CA THR A 73 18.59 17.22 45.36
C THR A 73 18.38 17.29 43.84
N CYS A 74 17.17 17.60 43.37
CA CYS A 74 16.89 17.71 41.93
C CYS A 74 17.71 18.83 41.26
N LYS A 75 17.82 20.00 41.93
CA LYS A 75 18.69 21.10 41.48
C LYS A 75 20.16 20.66 41.41
N LEU A 76 20.63 19.92 42.42
CA LEU A 76 21.99 19.40 42.47
C LEU A 76 22.25 18.38 41.35
N VAL A 77 21.30 17.47 41.12
CA VAL A 77 21.34 16.47 40.03
C VAL A 77 21.46 17.16 38.67
N TRP A 78 20.64 18.18 38.40
CA TRP A 78 20.76 18.94 37.15
C TRP A 78 22.12 19.62 37.02
N LYS A 79 22.57 20.32 38.07
CA LYS A 79 23.89 20.98 38.09
C LYS A 79 25.03 20.00 37.78
N ALA A 80 24.95 18.79 38.32
CA ALA A 80 25.99 17.78 38.19
C ALA A 80 25.96 17.04 36.84
N LEU A 81 24.77 16.77 36.30
CA LEU A 81 24.59 15.89 35.13
C LEU A 81 24.27 16.63 33.83
N ARG A 82 23.96 17.94 33.85
CA ARG A 82 23.53 18.66 32.63
C ARG A 82 24.50 18.51 31.48
N GLU A 83 25.81 18.66 31.72
CA GLU A 83 26.83 18.58 30.66
C GLU A 83 26.90 17.17 30.07
N VAL A 84 26.74 16.15 30.91
CA VAL A 84 26.77 14.74 30.48
C VAL A 84 25.50 14.38 29.71
N ALA A 85 24.34 14.89 30.13
CA ALA A 85 23.09 14.67 29.43
C ALA A 85 22.98 15.45 28.11
N TRP A 86 23.75 16.55 27.97
CA TRP A 86 23.77 17.39 26.76
C TRP A 86 24.75 16.92 25.70
N ASP A 87 25.65 15.99 26.03
CA ASP A 87 26.68 15.47 25.14
C ASP A 87 26.06 14.62 24.01
N PRO A 88 26.16 15.05 22.74
CA PRO A 88 25.62 14.32 21.59
C PRO A 88 26.42 13.04 21.26
N ASP A 89 27.68 12.95 21.68
CA ASP A 89 28.56 11.79 21.47
C ASP A 89 28.37 10.72 22.58
N TYR A 90 27.38 10.91 23.44
CA TYR A 90 26.97 9.92 24.43
C TYR A 90 26.35 8.70 23.73
N ASP A 91 27.21 7.79 23.24
CA ASP A 91 26.77 6.52 22.69
C ASP A 91 26.53 5.51 23.81
N THR A 92 25.32 4.98 23.84
CA THR A 92 24.94 3.92 24.78
C THR A 92 25.38 2.59 24.20
N ASP A 93 26.68 2.33 24.29
CA ASP A 93 27.28 1.01 24.08
C ASP A 93 26.73 0.07 25.18
N ARG A 94 25.54 -0.49 24.91
CA ARG A 94 24.75 -1.38 25.77
C ARG A 94 24.19 -2.50 24.92
N ASP A 95 24.11 -3.67 25.51
CA ASP A 95 23.35 -4.79 24.96
C ASP A 95 21.91 -4.37 24.66
N MET A 96 21.36 -4.89 23.56
CA MET A 96 20.05 -4.52 23.04
C MET A 96 18.92 -4.72 24.06
N LYS A 97 19.05 -5.72 24.94
CA LYS A 97 18.09 -6.05 25.99
C LYS A 97 18.02 -4.97 27.08
N ASP A 98 19.16 -4.42 27.48
CA ASP A 98 19.23 -3.37 28.50
C ASP A 98 18.73 -2.03 27.99
N ARG A 99 18.86 -1.76 26.67
CA ARG A 99 18.27 -0.58 26.04
C ARG A 99 16.74 -0.61 26.10
N ASN A 100 16.12 -1.74 25.77
CA ASN A 100 14.66 -1.85 25.78
C ASN A 100 14.08 -1.67 27.19
N LEU A 101 14.65 -2.31 28.22
CA LEU A 101 14.17 -2.15 29.61
C LEU A 101 14.25 -0.70 30.10
N VAL A 102 15.36 -0.03 29.79
CA VAL A 102 15.57 1.37 30.20
C VAL A 102 14.59 2.29 29.46
N GLN A 103 14.32 2.01 28.19
CA GLN A 103 13.35 2.74 27.40
C GLN A 103 11.92 2.55 27.93
N GLU A 104 11.51 1.31 28.23
CA GLU A 104 10.21 1.00 28.84
C GLU A 104 10.03 1.73 30.18
N ARG A 105 11.05 1.71 31.05
CA ARG A 105 11.01 2.44 32.31
C ARG A 105 10.84 3.95 32.09
N CYS A 106 11.61 4.54 31.18
CA CYS A 106 11.46 5.96 30.85
C CYS A 106 10.03 6.26 30.36
N VAL A 107 9.50 5.44 29.45
CA VAL A 107 8.11 5.58 28.96
C VAL A 107 7.12 5.54 30.11
N GLU A 108 7.22 4.55 31.00
CA GLU A 108 6.32 4.40 32.15
C GLU A 108 6.32 5.65 33.06
N LEU A 109 7.50 6.22 33.31
CA LEU A 109 7.66 7.47 34.06
C LEU A 109 7.01 8.66 33.34
N PHE A 110 7.17 8.79 32.02
CA PHE A 110 6.51 9.82 31.23
C PHE A 110 4.98 9.68 31.24
N LEU A 111 4.45 8.46 31.12
CA LEU A 111 3.02 8.22 31.17
C LEU A 111 2.44 8.57 32.54
N LYS A 112 3.14 8.21 33.62
CA LYS A 112 2.70 8.42 35.00
C LYS A 112 2.82 9.87 35.46
N TYR A 113 3.94 10.52 35.17
CA TYR A 113 4.28 11.83 35.74
C TYR A 113 4.40 12.96 34.71
N GLY A 114 4.68 12.64 33.45
CA GLY A 114 4.96 13.62 32.40
C GLY A 114 3.72 14.33 31.88
N PHE A 115 2.67 13.59 31.54
CA PHE A 115 1.52 14.16 30.81
C PHE A 115 0.79 15.27 31.60
N SER A 116 0.63 15.09 32.92
CA SER A 116 0.08 16.11 33.82
C SER A 116 0.91 17.40 33.91
N ARG A 117 2.15 17.36 33.40
CA ARG A 117 3.10 18.49 33.35
C ARG A 117 3.33 19.01 31.92
N GLY A 118 2.54 18.54 30.95
CA GLY A 118 2.69 18.91 29.55
C GLY A 118 3.93 18.30 28.88
N LEU A 119 4.45 17.19 29.43
CA LEU A 119 5.60 16.47 28.89
C LEU A 119 5.14 15.11 28.35
N ALA A 120 5.78 14.66 27.27
CA ALA A 120 5.53 13.34 26.71
C ALA A 120 6.84 12.71 26.23
N PHE A 121 6.86 11.38 26.19
CA PHE A 121 8.02 10.63 25.70
C PHE A 121 8.33 10.97 24.24
N HIS A 122 7.31 11.09 23.41
CA HIS A 122 7.44 11.62 22.06
C HIS A 122 7.05 13.09 22.02
N SER A 123 8.04 13.96 21.90
CA SER A 123 7.87 15.38 21.57
C SER A 123 8.44 15.66 20.19
N LEU A 124 7.54 15.74 19.20
CA LEU A 124 7.89 15.84 17.78
C LEU A 124 7.99 17.30 17.35
N HIS A 125 9.07 17.64 16.65
CA HIS A 125 9.35 18.99 16.17
C HIS A 125 9.66 18.99 14.67
N PRO A 126 9.51 20.13 13.98
CA PRO A 126 10.03 20.28 12.63
C PRO A 126 11.55 20.06 12.64
N PRO A 127 12.12 19.44 11.59
CA PRO A 127 13.56 19.15 11.52
C PRO A 127 14.41 20.40 11.33
N TYR A 128 13.79 21.55 11.07
CA TYR A 128 14.44 22.84 10.89
C TYR A 128 14.11 23.78 12.03
N THR A 129 15.11 24.51 12.51
CA THR A 129 14.97 25.62 13.47
C THR A 129 14.92 26.97 12.76
N THR A 130 15.40 27.03 11.52
CA THR A 130 15.42 28.19 10.62
C THR A 130 14.57 27.92 9.36
N CYS A 131 14.21 28.99 8.66
CA CYS A 131 13.42 28.92 7.43
C CYS A 131 14.28 28.43 6.26
N ILE A 132 13.83 27.38 5.56
CA ILE A 132 14.54 26.82 4.39
C ILE A 132 14.42 27.68 3.13
N ASP A 133 13.62 28.76 3.17
CA ASP A 133 13.51 29.71 2.07
C ASP A 133 14.69 30.69 2.06
N PRO A 134 15.56 30.68 1.04
CA PRO A 134 16.65 31.63 0.93
C PRO A 134 16.15 33.09 0.91
N GLY A 135 14.96 33.35 0.36
CA GLY A 135 14.35 34.68 0.32
C GLY A 135 13.91 35.21 1.69
N CYS A 136 13.91 34.37 2.73
CA CYS A 136 13.62 34.78 4.10
C CYS A 136 14.87 35.19 4.89
N ALA A 137 16.07 35.01 4.34
CA ALA A 137 17.31 35.37 5.02
C ALA A 137 17.40 36.89 5.25
N LYS A 138 18.03 37.30 6.36
CA LYS A 138 18.20 38.71 6.74
C LYS A 138 19.67 39.09 6.69
N GLU A 139 19.98 40.32 6.33
CA GLU A 139 21.35 40.84 6.49
C GLU A 139 21.75 40.81 7.97
N SER A 140 22.97 40.32 8.21
CA SER A 140 23.58 40.29 9.53
C SER A 140 23.84 41.70 10.03
N LEU A 141 23.45 41.96 11.27
CA LEU A 141 23.73 43.23 11.96
C LEU A 141 25.22 43.36 12.34
N SER A 142 25.94 42.23 12.44
CA SER A 142 27.34 42.19 12.85
C SER A 142 28.33 42.07 11.70
N ASP A 143 27.89 41.64 10.51
CA ASP A 143 28.77 41.38 9.38
C ASP A 143 28.10 41.85 8.07
N THR A 144 28.52 43.01 7.58
CA THR A 144 27.92 43.62 6.38
C THR A 144 28.14 42.73 5.16
N GLY A 145 27.05 42.16 4.64
CA GLY A 145 27.02 41.28 3.47
C GLY A 145 26.74 39.81 3.77
N ALA A 146 26.74 39.39 5.04
CA ALA A 146 26.34 38.03 5.42
C ALA A 146 24.82 37.93 5.59
N LEU A 147 24.18 36.93 4.99
CA LEU A 147 22.76 36.63 5.17
C LEU A 147 22.59 35.56 6.27
N LEU A 148 21.88 35.91 7.33
CA LEU A 148 21.46 35.01 8.41
C LEU A 148 20.09 34.41 8.11
N GLU A 149 19.99 33.09 8.23
CA GLU A 149 18.73 32.39 8.11
C GLU A 149 17.74 32.85 9.19
N ARG A 150 16.46 32.94 8.83
CA ARG A 150 15.44 33.42 9.75
C ARG A 150 14.95 32.29 10.66
N ASN A 151 15.07 32.49 11.97
CA ASN A 151 14.53 31.58 12.98
C ASN A 151 13.00 31.41 12.86
N LEU A 152 12.55 30.16 13.04
CA LEU A 152 11.14 29.82 13.14
C LEU A 152 10.62 30.13 14.55
N VAL A 153 9.45 30.76 14.63
CA VAL A 153 8.85 31.30 15.87
C VAL A 153 7.41 30.82 16.03
N GLU A 154 6.67 31.33 17.02
CA GLU A 154 5.23 31.07 17.23
C GLU A 154 4.87 29.57 17.20
N GLY A 155 5.56 28.82 18.05
CA GLY A 155 5.34 27.39 18.23
C GLY A 155 3.92 27.07 18.71
N ILE A 156 3.20 26.22 17.97
CA ILE A 156 1.91 25.67 18.40
C ILE A 156 2.12 24.20 18.72
N ARG A 157 1.94 23.82 19.99
CA ARG A 157 2.06 22.45 20.50
C ARG A 157 0.68 21.84 20.69
N LEU A 158 0.47 20.64 20.14
CA LEU A 158 -0.81 19.91 20.20
C LEU A 158 -0.57 18.45 20.60
N PRO A 159 -1.51 17.83 21.35
CA PRO A 159 -1.44 16.42 21.68
C PRO A 159 -1.66 15.56 20.42
N CYS A 160 -0.98 14.41 20.39
CA CYS A 160 -1.11 13.41 19.33
C CYS A 160 -0.93 11.99 19.87
N THR A 161 -1.22 11.00 19.04
CA THR A 161 -0.82 9.61 19.24
C THR A 161 0.31 9.26 18.28
N VAL A 162 1.34 8.59 18.80
CA VAL A 162 2.48 8.12 18.02
C VAL A 162 2.47 6.60 18.03
N PHE A 163 2.40 6.00 16.85
CA PHE A 163 2.48 4.56 16.65
C PHE A 163 3.90 4.14 16.31
N THR A 164 4.51 3.30 17.14
CA THR A 164 5.91 2.88 17.02
C THR A 164 6.03 1.37 16.88
N HIS A 165 7.03 0.91 16.12
CA HIS A 165 7.24 -0.51 15.84
C HIS A 165 7.77 -1.32 17.04
N LYS A 166 8.38 -0.66 18.04
CA LYS A 166 8.97 -1.35 19.21
C LYS A 166 8.13 -1.28 20.48
N ILE A 167 7.58 -0.11 20.80
CA ILE A 167 6.89 0.14 22.08
C ILE A 167 5.38 0.07 21.91
N GLY A 168 4.89 0.23 20.68
CA GLY A 168 3.47 0.38 20.39
C GLY A 168 3.01 1.83 20.47
N ALA A 169 1.72 2.01 20.73
CA ALA A 169 1.08 3.32 20.68
C ALA A 169 1.28 4.09 21.99
N LEU A 170 1.74 5.34 21.89
CA LEU A 170 1.95 6.24 23.01
C LEU A 170 1.34 7.62 22.73
N PRO A 171 0.80 8.31 23.75
CA PRO A 171 0.50 9.73 23.61
C PRO A 171 1.80 10.54 23.50
N GLY A 172 1.73 11.58 22.68
CA GLY A 172 2.84 12.47 22.39
C GLY A 172 2.36 13.91 22.23
N TYR A 173 3.31 14.79 21.95
CA TYR A 173 3.05 16.12 21.47
C TYR A 173 3.74 16.32 20.13
N HIS A 174 3.12 17.10 19.25
CA HIS A 174 3.81 17.65 18.10
C HIS A 174 3.74 19.17 18.13
N THR A 175 4.82 19.81 17.68
CA THR A 175 4.93 21.26 17.60
C THR A 175 5.05 21.67 16.15
N SER A 176 4.28 22.68 15.74
CA SER A 176 4.50 23.38 14.46
C SER A 176 5.13 24.74 14.74
N LYS A 177 6.01 25.20 13.85
CA LYS A 177 6.64 26.52 13.98
C LYS A 177 6.35 27.37 12.76
N TYR A 178 6.18 28.67 12.97
CA TYR A 178 5.82 29.64 11.96
C TYR A 178 7.03 30.42 11.48
N CYS A 179 7.11 30.62 10.17
CA CYS A 179 7.81 31.73 9.56
C CYS A 179 6.76 32.72 9.02
N ARG A 180 7.16 33.82 8.40
CA ARG A 180 6.25 34.88 7.89
C ARG A 180 5.07 34.40 7.03
N SER A 181 5.28 33.40 6.15
CA SER A 181 4.28 32.91 5.18
C SER A 181 4.25 31.38 5.09
N SER A 182 4.89 30.70 6.02
CA SER A 182 4.95 29.23 6.01
C SER A 182 4.93 28.67 7.42
N ARG A 183 4.21 27.57 7.60
CA ARG A 183 4.17 26.83 8.87
C ARG A 183 4.83 25.47 8.68
N TYR A 184 5.84 25.20 9.48
CA TYR A 184 6.65 23.99 9.47
C TYR A 184 6.08 22.99 10.46
N TYR A 185 5.86 21.77 10.00
CA TYR A 185 5.40 20.61 10.77
C TYR A 185 6.52 19.57 10.82
N VAL A 186 6.25 18.39 11.38
CA VAL A 186 7.26 17.35 11.61
C VAL A 186 7.84 16.80 10.31
N ASN A 187 6.99 16.52 9.31
CA ASN A 187 7.42 15.90 8.04
C ASN A 187 7.06 16.71 6.78
N TYR A 188 6.42 17.87 6.93
CA TYR A 188 6.11 18.78 5.84
C TYR A 188 6.07 20.23 6.32
N TYR A 189 6.06 21.18 5.38
CA TYR A 189 5.70 22.57 5.65
C TYR A 189 4.55 23.00 4.75
N VAL A 190 3.81 24.01 5.18
CA VAL A 190 2.69 24.59 4.46
C VAL A 190 3.10 25.97 3.99
N ARG A 191 2.86 26.27 2.72
CA ARG A 191 3.13 27.57 2.11
C ARG A 191 2.02 27.92 1.13
N ASP A 192 1.77 29.22 1.01
CA ASP A 192 0.99 29.78 -0.09
C ASP A 192 1.89 29.86 -1.35
N GLU A 193 1.63 28.99 -2.33
CA GLU A 193 2.44 28.90 -3.54
C GLU A 193 1.72 29.43 -4.79
N ASN A 194 0.41 29.65 -4.71
CA ASN A 194 -0.41 30.03 -5.87
C ASN A 194 -1.08 31.39 -5.62
N ALA A 195 -1.11 32.26 -6.63
CA ALA A 195 -1.80 33.56 -6.57
C ALA A 195 -3.32 33.43 -6.26
N ASP A 196 -3.86 32.22 -6.38
CA ASP A 196 -5.26 31.87 -6.12
C ASP A 196 -5.56 31.55 -4.64
N GLY A 197 -4.56 31.61 -3.75
CA GLY A 197 -4.73 31.43 -2.30
C GLY A 197 -4.89 29.98 -1.84
N GLN A 198 -4.42 29.01 -2.61
CA GLN A 198 -4.43 27.59 -2.22
C GLN A 198 -3.14 27.20 -1.49
N TYR A 199 -3.27 26.71 -0.25
CA TYR A 199 -2.14 26.28 0.55
C TYR A 199 -1.66 24.89 0.14
N THR A 200 -0.35 24.75 -0.07
CA THR A 200 0.28 23.49 -0.44
C THR A 200 1.11 22.93 0.71
N ARG A 201 0.96 21.63 0.99
CA ARG A 201 1.87 20.85 1.85
C ARG A 201 3.03 20.34 1.02
N ALA A 202 4.24 20.77 1.33
CA ALA A 202 5.47 20.27 0.74
C ALA A 202 6.20 19.39 1.77
N TYR A 203 6.42 18.12 1.43
CA TYR A 203 7.13 17.18 2.29
C TYR A 203 8.63 17.41 2.20
N TYR A 204 9.36 17.25 3.31
CA TYR A 204 10.81 17.46 3.29
C TYR A 204 11.52 16.41 2.44
N LYS A 205 12.60 16.81 1.74
CA LYS A 205 13.48 15.87 1.02
C LYS A 205 14.23 14.93 1.97
N LYS A 206 14.52 15.38 3.20
CA LYS A 206 15.09 14.53 4.24
C LYS A 206 14.06 13.46 4.61
N GLU A 207 14.50 12.21 4.59
CA GLU A 207 13.66 11.07 4.91
C GLU A 207 13.06 11.21 6.33
N PRO A 208 11.72 11.15 6.47
CA PRO A 208 11.07 11.34 7.76
C PRO A 208 11.20 10.09 8.62
N THR A 209 11.51 10.26 9.91
CA THR A 209 11.42 9.17 10.90
C THR A 209 9.97 8.94 11.35
N MET A 210 9.15 10.00 11.33
CA MET A 210 7.74 9.98 11.74
C MET A 210 6.88 10.62 10.66
N LEU A 211 5.80 9.95 10.29
CA LEU A 211 4.83 10.44 9.31
C LEU A 211 3.57 10.93 9.99
N GLN A 212 3.21 12.20 9.77
CA GLN A 212 1.89 12.70 10.15
C GLN A 212 0.85 12.17 9.16
N THR A 213 0.13 11.10 9.54
CA THR A 213 -0.84 10.41 8.67
C THR A 213 -2.23 11.04 8.75
N SER A 214 -2.54 11.73 9.85
CA SER A 214 -3.71 12.59 10.01
C SER A 214 -3.44 13.65 11.08
N GLN A 215 -4.42 14.50 11.41
CA GLN A 215 -4.21 15.69 12.24
C GLN A 215 -3.52 15.38 13.59
N HIS A 216 -3.89 14.29 14.26
CA HIS A 216 -3.41 13.92 15.59
C HIS A 216 -2.70 12.57 15.65
N PHE A 217 -2.34 11.98 14.51
CA PHE A 217 -1.75 10.64 14.46
C PHE A 217 -0.45 10.62 13.66
N PHE A 218 0.56 10.01 14.27
CA PHE A 218 1.88 9.82 13.69
C PHE A 218 2.19 8.33 13.62
N VAL A 219 2.75 7.90 12.50
CA VAL A 219 3.22 6.52 12.30
C VAL A 219 4.71 6.56 12.03
N GLU A 220 5.47 5.76 12.76
CA GLU A 220 6.90 5.59 12.54
C GLU A 220 7.18 4.97 11.16
N ARG A 221 8.22 5.45 10.49
CA ARG A 221 8.60 4.99 9.15
C ARG A 221 8.83 3.47 9.11
N GLU A 222 9.58 2.96 10.07
CA GLU A 222 9.92 1.55 10.22
C GLU A 222 8.66 0.68 10.37
N LEU A 223 7.61 1.23 11.00
CA LEU A 223 6.33 0.55 11.12
C LEU A 223 5.58 0.49 9.78
N CYS A 224 5.61 1.58 8.99
CA CYS A 224 5.08 1.56 7.62
C CYS A 224 5.80 0.50 6.76
N GLU A 225 7.13 0.41 6.86
CA GLU A 225 7.90 -0.60 6.13
C GLU A 225 7.63 -2.03 6.60
N LEU A 226 7.43 -2.24 7.90
CA LEU A 226 6.99 -3.52 8.43
C LEU A 226 5.64 -3.94 7.82
N PHE A 227 4.64 -3.05 7.81
CA PHE A 227 3.34 -3.35 7.22
C PHE A 227 3.43 -3.67 5.74
N ALA A 228 4.17 -2.89 4.97
CA ALA A 228 4.32 -3.14 3.55
C ALA A 228 5.10 -4.44 3.27
N THR A 229 6.06 -4.80 4.12
CA THR A 229 6.76 -6.10 4.07
C THR A 229 5.81 -7.27 4.35
N MET A 230 4.94 -7.15 5.35
CA MET A 230 3.92 -8.16 5.66
C MET A 230 2.86 -8.30 4.55
N MET A 231 2.49 -7.18 3.92
CA MET A 231 1.59 -7.15 2.77
C MET A 231 2.19 -7.92 1.59
N VAL A 232 3.44 -7.64 1.18
CA VAL A 232 4.06 -8.29 0.02
C VAL A 232 4.42 -9.77 0.25
N SER A 233 4.81 -10.13 1.49
CA SER A 233 5.35 -11.46 1.80
C SER A 233 4.29 -12.47 2.24
N SER A 234 3.20 -11.98 2.85
CA SER A 234 2.18 -12.83 3.47
C SER A 234 0.75 -12.34 3.24
N TRP A 235 0.53 -11.46 2.25
CA TRP A 235 -0.79 -10.90 1.91
C TRP A 235 -1.55 -10.38 3.14
N THR A 236 -0.82 -9.80 4.09
CA THR A 236 -1.43 -9.30 5.32
C THR A 236 -2.25 -8.06 4.99
N SER A 237 -3.57 -8.15 5.14
CA SER A 237 -4.46 -7.00 4.95
C SER A 237 -4.17 -5.89 5.97
N ALA A 238 -4.56 -4.65 5.67
CA ALA A 238 -4.46 -3.55 6.63
C ALA A 238 -5.21 -3.84 7.96
N THR A 239 -6.32 -4.57 7.89
CA THR A 239 -7.04 -5.09 9.07
C THR A 239 -6.18 -6.02 9.90
N ASN A 240 -5.47 -6.95 9.28
CA ASN A 240 -4.57 -7.85 10.00
C ASN A 240 -3.32 -7.11 10.49
N CYS A 241 -2.77 -6.15 9.75
CA CYS A 241 -1.68 -5.28 10.21
C CYS A 241 -2.08 -4.52 11.48
N ALA A 242 -3.26 -3.88 11.49
CA ALA A 242 -3.78 -3.18 12.66
C ALA A 242 -4.00 -4.11 13.86
N ARG A 243 -4.54 -5.32 13.63
CA ARG A 243 -4.70 -6.34 14.69
C ARG A 243 -3.36 -6.80 15.25
N ILE A 244 -2.42 -7.18 14.40
CA ILE A 244 -1.06 -7.62 14.79
C ILE A 244 -0.36 -6.51 15.57
N TYR A 245 -0.53 -5.26 15.15
CA TYR A 245 -0.01 -4.11 15.90
C TYR A 245 -0.65 -4.01 17.29
N ASN A 246 -1.99 -3.98 17.37
CA ASN A 246 -2.71 -3.78 18.62
C ASN A 246 -2.56 -4.94 19.63
N ASP A 247 -2.34 -6.17 19.15
CA ASP A 247 -2.23 -7.35 20.01
C ASP A 247 -0.81 -7.86 20.21
N GLY A 248 0.07 -7.69 19.21
CA GLY A 248 1.43 -8.21 19.22
C GLY A 248 2.51 -7.18 19.52
N ILE A 249 2.31 -5.90 19.15
CA ILE A 249 3.31 -4.83 19.34
C ILE A 249 2.89 -3.88 20.48
N SER A 250 1.59 -3.63 20.63
CA SER A 250 1.10 -2.68 21.63
C SER A 250 1.39 -3.15 23.05
N THR A 251 2.11 -2.30 23.79
CA THR A 251 2.50 -2.61 25.16
C THR A 251 1.39 -2.29 26.15
N LYS A 252 0.41 -3.20 26.27
CA LYS A 252 -0.79 -3.05 27.11
C LYS A 252 -0.49 -2.77 28.59
N HIS A 253 0.65 -3.25 29.12
CA HIS A 253 1.04 -2.97 30.51
C HIS A 253 1.45 -1.51 30.72
N LEU A 254 2.10 -0.86 29.75
CA LEU A 254 2.44 0.56 29.83
C LEU A 254 1.19 1.44 29.78
N HIS A 255 0.14 1.00 29.08
CA HIS A 255 -1.14 1.73 29.04
C HIS A 255 -1.80 1.82 30.42
N ALA A 256 -1.51 0.89 31.34
CA ALA A 256 -2.01 0.96 32.71
C ALA A 256 -1.40 2.13 33.51
N ALA A 257 -0.25 2.66 33.09
CA ALA A 257 0.38 3.82 33.71
C ALA A 257 -0.29 5.15 33.33
N LEU A 258 -1.19 5.15 32.33
CA LEU A 258 -1.89 6.36 31.92
C LEU A 258 -2.91 6.82 32.95
N PRO A 259 -3.04 8.14 33.17
CA PRO A 259 -4.13 8.68 33.98
C PRO A 259 -5.49 8.28 33.40
N ALA A 260 -6.43 7.92 34.26
CA ALA A 260 -7.80 7.54 33.87
C ALA A 260 -8.55 8.64 33.09
N THR A 261 -8.06 9.88 33.14
CA THR A 261 -8.60 11.04 32.40
C THR A 261 -8.07 11.16 30.97
N SER A 262 -7.16 10.28 30.53
CA SER A 262 -6.61 10.33 29.17
C SER A 262 -7.68 9.98 28.13
N THR A 263 -7.81 10.82 27.10
CA THR A 263 -8.74 10.63 25.97
C THR A 263 -8.04 10.18 24.68
N HIS A 264 -6.77 9.79 24.74
CA HIS A 264 -5.99 9.42 23.55
C HIS A 264 -6.44 8.07 22.98
N ARG A 265 -6.68 8.04 21.68
CA ARG A 265 -6.90 6.78 20.95
C ARG A 265 -5.56 6.10 20.70
N LEU A 266 -5.25 5.07 21.50
CA LEU A 266 -4.03 4.26 21.35
C LEU A 266 -4.22 3.03 20.48
N GLN A 267 -5.46 2.76 20.03
CA GLN A 267 -5.75 1.67 19.12
C GLN A 267 -5.51 2.12 17.68
N MET A 268 -4.65 1.40 16.96
CA MET A 268 -4.46 1.58 15.53
C MET A 268 -5.67 1.08 14.76
N THR A 269 -6.16 1.88 13.81
CA THR A 269 -7.26 1.51 12.91
C THR A 269 -6.74 1.11 11.53
N ILE A 270 -7.62 0.54 10.72
CA ILE A 270 -7.37 0.22 9.31
C ILE A 270 -6.93 1.49 8.55
N ASP A 271 -7.58 2.63 8.81
CA ASP A 271 -7.23 3.91 8.19
C ASP A 271 -5.83 4.40 8.55
N ASP A 272 -5.36 4.18 9.78
CA ASP A 272 -3.99 4.55 10.15
C ASP A 272 -2.97 3.77 9.34
N VAL A 273 -3.20 2.47 9.14
CA VAL A 273 -2.34 1.60 8.31
C VAL A 273 -2.36 2.07 6.86
N TRP A 274 -3.53 2.31 6.27
CA TRP A 274 -3.63 2.77 4.88
C TRP A 274 -3.02 4.16 4.68
N ASN A 275 -3.33 5.11 5.56
CA ASN A 275 -2.77 6.46 5.48
C ASN A 275 -1.24 6.43 5.64
N GLY A 276 -0.71 5.58 6.52
CA GLY A 276 0.72 5.33 6.67
C GLY A 276 1.34 4.75 5.41
N PHE A 277 0.77 3.65 4.89
CA PHE A 277 1.25 2.96 3.69
C PHE A 277 1.29 3.88 2.46
N PHE A 278 0.16 4.52 2.11
CA PHE A 278 0.09 5.34 0.89
C PHE A 278 0.95 6.60 0.99
N LEU A 279 0.93 7.28 2.14
CA LEU A 279 1.76 8.48 2.32
C LEU A 279 3.25 8.13 2.29
N HIS A 280 3.66 7.07 2.99
CA HIS A 280 5.06 6.65 3.02
C HIS A 280 5.55 6.26 1.63
N SER A 281 4.79 5.43 0.92
CA SER A 281 5.15 4.97 -0.42
C SER A 281 5.23 6.12 -1.42
N LEU A 282 4.33 7.12 -1.34
CA LEU A 282 4.42 8.33 -2.16
C LEU A 282 5.65 9.18 -1.85
N ILE A 283 6.01 9.33 -0.57
CA ILE A 283 7.23 10.05 -0.18
C ILE A 283 8.47 9.33 -0.72
N LEU A 284 8.52 8.00 -0.60
CA LEU A 284 9.60 7.19 -1.16
C LEU A 284 9.69 7.35 -2.67
N ASP A 285 8.57 7.21 -3.39
CA ASP A 285 8.51 7.36 -4.84
C ASP A 285 9.03 8.73 -5.32
N HIS A 286 8.68 9.80 -4.61
CA HIS A 286 9.17 11.14 -4.95
C HIS A 286 10.66 11.31 -4.61
N SER A 287 11.09 10.79 -3.46
CA SER A 287 12.49 10.81 -3.03
C SER A 287 13.42 10.07 -4.00
N GLU A 288 13.02 8.88 -4.45
CA GLU A 288 13.77 8.07 -5.43
C GLU A 288 13.94 8.80 -6.79
N ARG A 289 13.09 9.78 -7.08
CA ARG A 289 13.13 10.61 -8.30
C ARG A 289 13.70 12.01 -8.07
N ASP A 290 14.28 12.27 -6.89
CA ASP A 290 14.75 13.58 -6.44
C ASP A 290 13.68 14.71 -6.51
N MET A 291 12.41 14.32 -6.38
CA MET A 291 11.27 15.22 -6.36
C MET A 291 10.73 15.42 -4.94
N THR A 292 10.07 16.55 -4.73
CA THR A 292 9.34 16.84 -3.49
C THR A 292 7.87 16.48 -3.68
N LEU A 293 7.31 15.65 -2.78
CA LEU A 293 5.87 15.41 -2.75
C LEU A 293 5.15 16.69 -2.32
N ARG A 294 4.17 17.12 -3.12
CA ARG A 294 3.33 18.29 -2.89
C ARG A 294 1.87 17.90 -2.93
N LEU A 295 1.12 18.25 -1.88
CA LEU A 295 -0.29 17.89 -1.74
C LEU A 295 -1.11 19.10 -1.30
N ASP A 296 -2.40 19.11 -1.64
CA ASP A 296 -3.34 20.14 -1.19
C ASP A 296 -3.47 20.12 0.35
N HIS A 297 -3.22 21.25 1.00
CA HIS A 297 -3.32 21.37 2.45
C HIS A 297 -4.77 21.20 2.93
N ASP A 298 -5.70 21.84 2.22
CA ASP A 298 -7.09 22.05 2.61
C ASP A 298 -8.04 20.96 2.09
N ALA A 299 -7.49 19.91 1.47
CA ALA A 299 -8.24 18.75 1.04
C ALA A 299 -9.11 18.17 2.19
N PRO A 300 -10.38 17.80 1.91
CA PRO A 300 -11.39 17.48 2.94
C PRO A 300 -11.08 16.19 3.71
N SER A 301 -10.26 15.30 3.15
CA SER A 301 -9.83 14.07 3.81
C SER A 301 -8.43 13.66 3.37
N GLN A 302 -7.78 12.79 4.13
CA GLN A 302 -6.47 12.24 3.75
C GLN A 302 -6.56 11.44 2.44
N MET A 303 -7.68 10.76 2.19
CA MET A 303 -7.91 10.05 0.93
C MET A 303 -7.92 11.02 -0.26
N MET A 304 -8.72 12.09 -0.19
CA MET A 304 -8.80 13.09 -1.26
C MET A 304 -7.47 13.84 -1.43
N ARG A 305 -6.73 14.05 -0.35
CA ARG A 305 -5.40 14.68 -0.37
C ARG A 305 -4.39 13.87 -1.18
N LEU A 306 -4.39 12.55 -1.03
CA LEU A 306 -3.41 11.67 -1.68
C LEU A 306 -3.80 11.34 -3.13
N GLN A 307 -5.10 11.36 -3.45
CA GLN A 307 -5.63 10.89 -4.73
C GLN A 307 -4.91 11.47 -5.97
N PRO A 308 -4.68 12.80 -6.09
CA PRO A 308 -4.00 13.34 -7.28
C PRO A 308 -2.59 12.78 -7.48
N ALA A 309 -1.84 12.61 -6.39
CA ALA A 309 -0.48 12.06 -6.44
C ALA A 309 -0.48 10.56 -6.78
N LEU A 310 -1.45 9.79 -6.25
CA LEU A 310 -1.65 8.39 -6.64
C LEU A 310 -1.98 8.29 -8.13
N HIS A 311 -2.88 9.14 -8.64
CA HIS A 311 -3.27 9.14 -10.04
C HIS A 311 -2.07 9.42 -10.96
N VAL A 312 -1.28 10.46 -10.66
CA VAL A 312 -0.05 10.78 -11.43
C VAL A 312 0.94 9.62 -11.42
N HIS A 313 1.13 8.97 -10.27
CA HIS A 313 1.94 7.76 -10.18
C HIS A 313 1.42 6.64 -11.09
N ASN A 314 0.12 6.33 -11.00
CA ASN A 314 -0.51 5.24 -11.76
C ASN A 314 -0.40 5.48 -13.27
N MET A 315 -0.61 6.71 -13.73
CA MET A 315 -0.45 7.06 -15.14
C MET A 315 0.98 6.86 -15.63
N ARG A 316 1.97 7.18 -14.79
CA ARG A 316 3.39 6.94 -15.10
C ARG A 316 3.73 5.45 -15.17
N MET A 317 3.10 4.61 -14.36
CA MET A 317 3.34 3.15 -14.33
C MET A 317 2.76 2.40 -15.53
N ARG A 318 1.83 3.01 -16.29
CA ARG A 318 1.30 2.42 -17.52
C ARG A 318 2.39 2.25 -18.57
N GLY A 319 2.33 1.16 -19.31
CA GLY A 319 3.31 0.84 -20.34
C GLY A 319 4.71 0.61 -19.74
N PRO A 320 5.77 1.29 -20.20
CA PRO A 320 7.14 1.00 -19.79
C PRO A 320 7.52 1.56 -18.39
N GLY A 321 6.56 2.06 -17.61
CA GLY A 321 6.81 2.81 -16.37
C GLY A 321 7.41 2.04 -15.19
N GLN A 322 7.28 0.70 -15.18
CA GLN A 322 7.78 -0.15 -14.10
C GLN A 322 9.32 -0.10 -13.99
N GLU A 323 9.84 -0.22 -12.76
CA GLU A 323 11.29 -0.15 -12.47
C GLU A 323 12.09 -1.23 -13.22
N GLU A 324 11.57 -2.45 -13.27
CA GLU A 324 12.20 -3.62 -13.92
C GLU A 324 11.56 -3.94 -15.28
N TRP A 325 10.99 -2.94 -15.96
CA TRP A 325 10.35 -3.11 -17.28
C TRP A 325 11.33 -3.69 -18.32
N SER A 326 12.55 -3.15 -18.39
CA SER A 326 13.60 -3.57 -19.35
C SER A 326 14.54 -4.65 -18.78
N HIS A 327 14.11 -5.37 -17.75
CA HIS A 327 14.93 -6.36 -17.06
C HIS A 327 15.41 -7.48 -17.99
N ALA A 328 16.71 -7.76 -17.98
CA ALA A 328 17.33 -8.90 -18.64
C ALA A 328 18.26 -9.64 -17.67
N CYS A 329 18.37 -10.96 -17.83
CA CYS A 329 19.26 -11.82 -17.05
C CYS A 329 19.50 -13.15 -17.77
N ASP A 330 20.44 -13.95 -17.27
CA ASP A 330 20.80 -15.26 -17.87
C ASP A 330 19.66 -16.30 -17.86
N VAL A 331 18.52 -16.00 -17.24
CA VAL A 331 17.34 -16.87 -17.18
C VAL A 331 16.29 -16.46 -18.19
N CYS A 332 16.08 -15.15 -18.40
CA CYS A 332 15.07 -14.63 -19.32
C CYS A 332 15.59 -14.13 -20.67
N SER A 333 16.91 -14.14 -20.83
CA SER A 333 17.60 -13.79 -22.07
C SER A 333 18.51 -14.94 -22.50
N TRP A 334 18.70 -15.09 -23.81
CA TRP A 334 19.62 -16.05 -24.40
C TRP A 334 20.36 -15.39 -25.56
N HIS A 335 21.69 -15.52 -25.57
CA HIS A 335 22.57 -14.94 -26.57
C HIS A 335 23.13 -16.04 -27.48
N PHE A 336 23.08 -15.83 -28.80
CA PHE A 336 23.85 -16.61 -29.76
C PHE A 336 24.77 -15.66 -30.55
N THR A 337 25.92 -16.15 -30.99
CA THR A 337 26.85 -15.39 -31.86
C THR A 337 26.07 -14.82 -33.05
N ASP A 338 25.95 -13.49 -33.05
CA ASP A 338 25.32 -12.56 -34.03
C ASP A 338 23.89 -12.05 -33.73
N GLU A 339 23.14 -12.54 -32.73
CA GLU A 339 21.81 -11.99 -32.34
C GLU A 339 21.48 -12.17 -30.84
N ASP A 340 20.90 -11.13 -30.22
CA ASP A 340 20.46 -11.11 -28.81
C ASP A 340 18.95 -11.39 -28.68
N GLY A 341 18.54 -12.34 -27.82
CA GLY A 341 17.14 -12.71 -27.63
C GLY A 341 16.62 -12.50 -26.20
N VAL A 342 15.43 -11.91 -26.06
CA VAL A 342 14.74 -11.69 -24.77
C VAL A 342 13.32 -12.28 -24.83
N ASN A 343 12.88 -12.95 -23.75
CA ASN A 343 11.58 -13.63 -23.71
C ASN A 343 10.65 -13.18 -22.58
N ASN A 344 9.35 -13.09 -22.90
CA ASN A 344 8.26 -12.75 -21.98
C ASN A 344 7.10 -13.75 -22.03
N VAL A 345 6.38 -13.90 -20.92
CA VAL A 345 5.17 -14.70 -20.77
C VAL A 345 4.03 -13.80 -20.32
N ILE A 346 2.88 -13.86 -20.99
CA ILE A 346 1.70 -13.07 -20.68
C ILE A 346 0.58 -14.03 -20.25
N ASP A 347 -0.07 -13.72 -19.13
CA ASP A 347 -1.24 -14.46 -18.64
C ASP A 347 -2.10 -13.59 -17.71
N GLY A 348 -3.39 -13.88 -17.70
CA GLY A 348 -4.40 -13.17 -16.93
C GLY A 348 -4.69 -13.84 -15.58
N VAL A 349 -4.95 -13.01 -14.57
CA VAL A 349 -5.45 -13.46 -13.26
C VAL A 349 -6.76 -12.78 -12.94
N ASN A 350 -7.73 -13.59 -12.51
CA ASN A 350 -9.07 -13.14 -12.12
C ASN A 350 -9.02 -12.32 -10.82
N MET A 351 -8.57 -11.08 -10.96
CA MET A 351 -8.58 -10.04 -9.96
C MET A 351 -9.10 -8.77 -10.61
N GLY A 352 -9.98 -8.08 -9.90
CA GLY A 352 -10.56 -6.85 -10.42
C GLY A 352 -11.09 -5.97 -9.32
N CYS A 353 -11.24 -4.69 -9.60
CA CYS A 353 -11.83 -3.71 -8.70
C CYS A 353 -13.25 -3.36 -9.15
N PRO A 354 -14.07 -2.73 -8.29
CA PRO A 354 -15.34 -2.14 -8.73
C PRO A 354 -15.13 -1.21 -9.93
N CYS A 355 -15.95 -1.35 -10.98
CA CYS A 355 -15.89 -0.53 -12.19
C CYS A 355 -17.30 -0.15 -12.66
N CYS A 356 -17.37 0.69 -13.70
CA CYS A 356 -18.63 1.01 -14.34
C CYS A 356 -19.30 -0.26 -14.91
N GLY A 357 -20.63 -0.35 -14.78
CA GLY A 357 -21.42 -1.46 -15.34
C GLY A 357 -21.57 -1.45 -16.87
N VAL A 358 -21.06 -0.42 -17.55
CA VAL A 358 -20.99 -0.37 -19.02
C VAL A 358 -19.78 -1.16 -19.50
N HIS A 359 -20.00 -2.03 -20.48
CA HIS A 359 -18.95 -2.88 -21.06
C HIS A 359 -17.78 -2.03 -21.59
N ASP A 360 -16.55 -2.41 -21.23
CA ASP A 360 -15.30 -1.72 -21.57
C ASP A 360 -15.17 -0.25 -21.12
N CYS A 361 -16.07 0.25 -20.25
CA CYS A 361 -15.91 1.58 -19.67
C CYS A 361 -14.81 1.55 -18.59
N ASP A 362 -13.78 2.37 -18.80
CA ASP A 362 -12.63 2.51 -17.91
C ASP A 362 -12.70 3.74 -17.00
N ASP A 363 -13.76 4.54 -17.11
CA ASP A 363 -13.99 5.70 -16.25
C ASP A 363 -14.11 5.29 -14.78
N PRO A 364 -13.41 5.99 -13.87
CA PRO A 364 -13.45 5.66 -12.45
C PRO A 364 -14.83 5.95 -11.85
N LEU A 365 -15.22 5.10 -10.90
CA LEU A 365 -16.38 5.36 -10.05
C LEU A 365 -16.07 6.47 -9.04
N LYS A 366 -17.06 7.31 -8.72
CA LYS A 366 -16.94 8.30 -7.64
C LYS A 366 -16.87 7.61 -6.27
N SER A 367 -17.66 6.57 -6.08
CA SER A 367 -17.67 5.71 -4.90
C SER A 367 -17.60 4.24 -5.31
N VAL A 368 -16.89 3.40 -4.54
CA VAL A 368 -16.92 1.94 -4.71
C VAL A 368 -18.31 1.32 -4.52
N ARG A 369 -19.28 2.10 -4.02
CA ARG A 369 -20.69 1.71 -3.89
C ARG A 369 -21.53 2.03 -5.14
N ASP A 370 -20.99 2.80 -6.07
CA ASP A 370 -21.67 3.17 -7.31
C ASP A 370 -21.68 2.01 -8.32
N HIS A 371 -22.74 1.90 -9.12
CA HIS A 371 -22.80 0.96 -10.25
C HIS A 371 -22.28 1.58 -11.57
N PHE A 372 -22.34 2.90 -11.69
CA PHE A 372 -22.01 3.63 -12.91
C PHE A 372 -21.15 4.86 -12.59
N CYS A 373 -20.22 5.18 -13.51
CA CYS A 373 -19.39 6.38 -13.44
C CYS A 373 -20.24 7.65 -13.63
N ALA A 374 -19.62 8.82 -13.56
CA ALA A 374 -20.30 10.11 -13.72
C ALA A 374 -20.97 10.24 -15.10
N GLU A 375 -20.28 9.84 -16.17
CA GLU A 375 -20.80 9.90 -17.55
C GLU A 375 -21.98 8.95 -17.78
N HIS A 376 -22.03 7.84 -17.03
CA HIS A 376 -23.09 6.84 -17.12
C HIS A 376 -24.09 6.92 -15.97
N SER A 377 -24.17 8.04 -15.24
CA SER A 377 -25.03 8.17 -14.07
C SER A 377 -26.51 7.95 -14.37
N ASP A 378 -26.94 8.29 -15.58
CA ASP A 378 -28.34 8.16 -16.02
C ASP A 378 -28.83 6.71 -16.08
N LEU A 379 -27.92 5.75 -16.28
CA LEU A 379 -28.24 4.32 -16.29
C LEU A 379 -28.72 3.81 -14.93
N ARG A 380 -28.45 4.54 -13.83
CA ARG A 380 -29.02 4.23 -12.49
C ARG A 380 -30.54 4.30 -12.47
N ASN A 381 -31.12 5.11 -13.36
CA ASN A 381 -32.56 5.29 -13.43
C ASN A 381 -33.24 4.25 -14.35
N GLN A 382 -32.48 3.32 -14.94
CA GLN A 382 -33.01 2.27 -15.82
C GLN A 382 -33.08 0.92 -15.09
N CYS A 383 -34.08 0.13 -15.47
CA CYS A 383 -34.30 -1.20 -14.88
C CYS A 383 -33.07 -2.10 -15.02
N ALA A 384 -32.64 -2.72 -13.92
CA ALA A 384 -31.48 -3.62 -13.86
C ALA A 384 -31.61 -4.95 -14.68
N VAL A 385 -32.73 -5.16 -15.37
CA VAL A 385 -32.94 -6.31 -16.24
C VAL A 385 -32.36 -6.00 -17.61
N VAL A 386 -31.47 -6.87 -18.09
CA VAL A 386 -30.77 -6.72 -19.36
C VAL A 386 -31.79 -6.55 -20.50
N ALA A 387 -31.55 -5.55 -21.35
CA ALA A 387 -32.42 -5.13 -22.46
C ALA A 387 -33.75 -4.46 -22.06
N CYS A 388 -33.99 -4.16 -20.77
CA CYS A 388 -35.08 -3.30 -20.35
C CYS A 388 -34.63 -1.83 -20.30
N VAL A 389 -35.39 -0.93 -20.92
CA VAL A 389 -35.13 0.53 -20.92
C VAL A 389 -36.12 1.32 -20.06
N GLU A 390 -37.06 0.63 -19.42
CA GLU A 390 -38.06 1.26 -18.56
C GLU A 390 -37.43 1.82 -17.27
N PRO A 391 -37.93 2.94 -16.73
CA PRO A 391 -37.39 3.55 -15.53
C PRO A 391 -37.61 2.67 -14.30
N VAL A 392 -36.67 2.77 -13.36
CA VAL A 392 -36.80 2.13 -12.04
C VAL A 392 -37.97 2.73 -11.25
N GLU A 393 -38.60 1.91 -10.42
CA GLU A 393 -39.57 2.39 -9.45
C GLU A 393 -38.86 2.88 -8.17
N ALA A 394 -39.45 3.83 -7.43
CA ALA A 394 -38.86 4.31 -6.19
C ALA A 394 -38.68 3.16 -5.17
N GLY A 395 -37.47 3.01 -4.62
CA GLY A 395 -37.05 1.89 -3.76
C GLY A 395 -36.75 0.58 -4.51
N PHE A 396 -36.92 0.61 -5.83
CA PHE A 396 -36.69 -0.38 -6.88
C PHE A 396 -35.30 -0.33 -7.55
N LYS A 397 -34.60 -1.46 -7.80
CA LYS A 397 -33.63 -1.57 -8.91
C LYS A 397 -34.30 -1.97 -10.23
N THR A 398 -35.57 -2.37 -10.20
CA THR A 398 -36.34 -2.72 -11.41
C THR A 398 -37.52 -1.80 -11.66
N CYS A 399 -38.02 -1.81 -12.91
CA CYS A 399 -39.29 -1.19 -13.28
C CYS A 399 -40.49 -1.93 -12.65
N LYS A 400 -41.71 -1.45 -12.95
CA LYS A 400 -42.99 -1.95 -12.41
C LYS A 400 -43.42 -3.31 -12.96
N LEU A 401 -42.71 -3.87 -13.94
CA LEU A 401 -43.05 -5.17 -14.50
C LEU A 401 -42.86 -6.24 -13.42
N GLN A 402 -43.91 -7.03 -13.17
CA GLN A 402 -43.94 -8.00 -12.07
C GLN A 402 -42.83 -9.07 -12.21
N GLU A 403 -42.53 -9.48 -13.44
CA GLU A 403 -41.42 -10.42 -13.72
C GLU A 403 -40.07 -9.83 -13.34
N HIS A 404 -39.81 -8.56 -13.68
CA HIS A 404 -38.59 -7.86 -13.30
C HIS A 404 -38.50 -7.70 -11.78
N ARG A 405 -39.60 -7.32 -11.14
CA ARG A 405 -39.66 -7.20 -9.68
C ARG A 405 -39.42 -8.53 -8.97
N ALA A 406 -39.89 -9.64 -9.52
CA ALA A 406 -39.66 -10.98 -8.99
C ALA A 406 -38.16 -11.35 -8.99
N PHE A 407 -37.39 -10.90 -9.99
CA PHE A 407 -35.92 -11.09 -10.00
C PHE A 407 -35.25 -10.40 -8.81
N GLU A 408 -35.61 -9.15 -8.54
CA GLU A 408 -35.03 -8.37 -7.44
C GLU A 408 -35.41 -8.94 -6.07
N VAL A 409 -36.68 -9.34 -5.90
CA VAL A 409 -37.15 -9.98 -4.66
C VAL A 409 -36.38 -11.27 -4.40
N ARG A 410 -36.26 -12.15 -5.41
CA ARG A 410 -35.49 -13.39 -5.28
C ARG A 410 -34.01 -13.14 -4.98
N TYR A 411 -33.41 -12.12 -5.58
CA TYR A 411 -32.02 -11.75 -5.31
C TYR A 411 -31.80 -11.45 -3.81
N TYR A 412 -32.65 -10.61 -3.21
CA TYR A 412 -32.54 -10.29 -1.79
C TYR A 412 -32.91 -11.46 -0.86
N GLU A 413 -33.84 -12.33 -1.26
CA GLU A 413 -34.16 -13.57 -0.52
C GLU A 413 -32.98 -14.55 -0.53
N HIS A 414 -32.29 -14.71 -1.67
CA HIS A 414 -31.11 -15.57 -1.80
C HIS A 414 -29.86 -15.00 -1.12
N GLY A 415 -29.73 -13.68 -1.03
CA GLY A 415 -28.64 -12.99 -0.31
C GLY A 415 -28.60 -13.29 1.20
N GLN A 416 -29.68 -13.84 1.77
CA GLN A 416 -29.75 -14.28 3.17
C GLN A 416 -29.31 -15.74 3.39
N GLY A 417 -28.90 -16.46 2.33
CA GLY A 417 -28.66 -17.92 2.36
C GLY A 417 -27.20 -18.37 2.55
N MET A 418 -27.00 -19.45 3.33
CA MET A 418 -25.72 -20.12 3.62
C MET A 418 -24.92 -20.58 2.37
N PHE A 419 -25.59 -20.74 1.22
CA PHE A 419 -25.00 -21.30 -0.01
C PHE A 419 -24.01 -20.33 -0.70
N GLN A 420 -24.27 -19.03 -0.65
CA GLN A 420 -23.34 -18.01 -1.15
C GLN A 420 -22.08 -17.93 -0.28
N LEU A 421 -22.24 -18.06 1.05
CA LEU A 421 -21.11 -18.07 1.99
C LEU A 421 -20.16 -19.26 1.73
N LYS A 422 -20.71 -20.43 1.34
CA LYS A 422 -19.91 -21.60 0.97
C LYS A 422 -19.09 -21.36 -0.31
N LYS A 423 -19.70 -20.83 -1.37
CA LYS A 423 -18.98 -20.46 -2.61
C LYS A 423 -17.92 -19.38 -2.37
N ARG A 424 -18.21 -18.41 -1.50
CA ARG A 424 -17.25 -17.37 -1.05
C ARG A 424 -16.03 -17.99 -0.38
N LEU A 425 -16.24 -18.92 0.55
CA LEU A 425 -15.17 -19.63 1.24
C LEU A 425 -14.33 -20.50 0.28
N GLU A 426 -14.98 -21.16 -0.69
CA GLU A 426 -14.29 -21.95 -1.72
C GLU A 426 -13.38 -21.08 -2.59
N ARG A 427 -13.85 -19.91 -3.07
CA ARG A 427 -13.01 -18.95 -3.83
C ARG A 427 -11.83 -18.40 -3.02
N ILE A 428 -12.04 -18.10 -1.73
CA ILE A 428 -10.96 -17.61 -0.85
C ILE A 428 -9.92 -18.70 -0.59
N LYS A 429 -10.35 -19.96 -0.39
CA LYS A 429 -9.43 -21.10 -0.19
C LYS A 429 -8.61 -21.45 -1.42
N VAL A 430 -9.13 -21.23 -2.63
CA VAL A 430 -8.37 -21.44 -3.88
C VAL A 430 -7.23 -20.42 -4.03
N ASN A 431 -7.39 -19.21 -3.47
CA ASN A 431 -6.42 -18.11 -3.62
C ASN A 431 -5.41 -18.00 -2.46
N GLN A 432 -5.48 -18.85 -1.44
CA GLN A 432 -4.43 -18.97 -0.42
C GLN A 432 -3.59 -20.22 -0.71
N PRO A 433 -2.34 -20.08 -1.20
CA PRO A 433 -1.44 -21.23 -1.31
C PRO A 433 -0.98 -21.70 0.09
N ASN A 434 -0.76 -23.00 0.23
CA ASN A 434 0.08 -23.54 1.31
C ASN A 434 1.53 -23.07 1.04
N ASP A 435 2.11 -22.33 1.99
CA ASP A 435 3.50 -21.85 2.04
C ASP A 435 4.02 -21.00 0.87
N SER A 436 4.17 -19.70 1.12
CA SER A 436 5.09 -18.83 0.41
C SER A 436 6.54 -19.16 0.82
N MET A 437 7.39 -19.47 -0.17
CA MET A 437 8.84 -19.79 -0.06
C MET A 437 9.22 -21.29 0.03
N SER A 438 8.80 -22.11 -0.94
CA SER A 438 9.48 -23.41 -1.20
C SER A 438 10.15 -23.43 -2.58
N LEU A 439 11.48 -23.31 -2.57
CA LEU A 439 12.34 -23.75 -3.67
C LEU A 439 12.43 -25.28 -3.61
N GLY A 440 11.62 -25.94 -4.45
CA GLY A 440 11.84 -27.31 -4.93
C GLY A 440 11.94 -28.42 -3.88
N SER A 441 10.87 -29.19 -3.71
CA SER A 441 11.00 -30.65 -3.61
C SER A 441 9.69 -31.36 -3.96
N LYS A 442 9.80 -32.44 -4.72
CA LYS A 442 8.67 -33.27 -5.17
C LYS A 442 8.17 -34.13 -4.01
N SER A 443 6.87 -34.09 -3.68
CA SER A 443 6.22 -35.22 -3.00
C SER A 443 4.71 -35.26 -3.23
N HIS A 444 4.23 -36.47 -3.50
CA HIS A 444 2.87 -36.91 -3.81
C HIS A 444 1.79 -36.48 -2.79
N PRO A 445 0.53 -36.28 -3.23
CA PRO A 445 -0.59 -36.06 -2.33
C PRO A 445 -1.08 -37.39 -1.72
N LEU A 446 -1.02 -37.48 -0.38
CA LEU A 446 -1.76 -38.48 0.39
C LEU A 446 -3.11 -37.90 0.80
N LEU A 447 -4.17 -38.61 0.43
CA LEU A 447 -5.55 -38.37 0.85
C LEU A 447 -5.71 -38.61 2.35
N VAL A 448 -6.34 -37.68 3.06
CA VAL A 448 -6.90 -37.94 4.41
C VAL A 448 -8.40 -37.57 4.39
N PRO A 449 -9.29 -38.43 4.92
CA PRO A 449 -10.74 -38.31 4.74
C PRO A 449 -11.37 -37.22 5.61
N ALA A 450 -12.46 -36.67 5.09
CA ALA A 450 -13.40 -35.81 5.79
C ALA A 450 -14.14 -36.61 6.86
N ASP A 451 -14.04 -36.20 8.13
CA ASP A 451 -15.10 -36.34 9.12
C ASP A 451 -14.77 -35.52 10.38
N SER A 452 -15.73 -34.68 10.80
CA SER A 452 -15.96 -34.11 12.15
C SER A 452 -16.11 -32.59 12.20
N ILE A 453 -17.26 -32.07 11.77
CA ILE A 453 -17.88 -30.89 12.41
C ILE A 453 -19.37 -31.20 12.61
N ASN A 454 -19.70 -31.83 13.74
CA ASN A 454 -21.04 -31.85 14.32
C ASN A 454 -21.04 -30.88 15.51
N ASN A 455 -21.77 -29.77 15.43
CA ASN A 455 -22.99 -29.55 16.22
C ASN A 455 -23.56 -28.12 16.00
N PRO A 456 -24.85 -27.96 15.64
CA PRO A 456 -25.54 -26.68 15.59
C PRO A 456 -26.53 -26.54 16.77
N ALA A 457 -26.37 -25.51 17.59
CA ALA A 457 -27.37 -24.97 18.53
C ALA A 457 -26.71 -23.74 19.18
N THR A 458 -27.32 -22.58 19.38
CA THR A 458 -28.71 -22.16 19.54
C THR A 458 -28.67 -20.63 19.55
N LEU A 459 -29.76 -19.97 19.11
CA LEU A 459 -30.31 -18.68 19.61
C LEU A 459 -31.05 -18.00 18.46
N LEU A 460 -32.36 -18.27 18.37
CA LEU A 460 -33.33 -17.32 17.81
C LEU A 460 -33.68 -16.31 18.92
N PRO A 461 -33.97 -15.06 18.55
CA PRO A 461 -35.23 -14.48 18.99
C PRO A 461 -36.08 -14.04 17.80
N ASP A 462 -37.39 -14.25 17.97
CA ASP A 462 -38.47 -13.70 17.17
C ASP A 462 -38.37 -12.17 17.08
N ASP A 463 -38.34 -11.63 15.86
CA ASP A 463 -38.99 -10.37 15.50
C ASP A 463 -39.09 -10.24 13.97
N ALA A 464 -40.25 -9.76 13.51
CA ALA A 464 -40.62 -9.64 12.10
C ALA A 464 -39.71 -8.65 11.33
N PRO A 465 -39.47 -8.84 10.01
CA PRO A 465 -38.49 -8.06 9.27
C PRO A 465 -38.98 -6.63 9.01
N GLN A 466 -38.32 -5.64 9.61
CA GLN A 466 -38.33 -4.25 9.13
C GLN A 466 -37.15 -4.05 8.17
N ARG A 467 -37.44 -3.64 6.93
CA ARG A 467 -36.44 -3.28 5.91
C ARG A 467 -35.60 -2.08 6.37
N PRO A 468 -34.30 -2.01 6.06
CA PRO A 468 -33.54 -0.76 6.19
C PRO A 468 -34.12 0.26 5.21
N THR A 469 -34.54 1.41 5.73
CA THR A 469 -34.81 2.59 4.91
C THR A 469 -33.49 3.24 4.55
N ASP A 470 -33.15 3.26 3.26
CA ASP A 470 -32.08 4.10 2.73
C ASP A 470 -32.52 5.56 2.87
N VAL A 471 -32.15 6.17 4.00
CA VAL A 471 -32.22 7.61 4.19
C VAL A 471 -30.83 8.15 3.97
N ASP A 472 -30.67 8.95 2.92
CA ASP A 472 -29.47 9.73 2.64
C ASP A 472 -29.05 10.50 3.89
N SER A 473 -27.99 10.03 4.54
CA SER A 473 -27.24 10.78 5.54
C SER A 473 -25.79 10.77 5.08
N ALA A 474 -25.35 11.96 4.65
CA ALA A 474 -23.95 12.28 4.45
C ALA A 474 -23.17 11.99 5.75
N ASP A 475 -21.88 11.65 5.57
CA ASP A 475 -20.87 11.43 6.60
C ASP A 475 -20.79 10.04 7.24
N SER A 476 -20.24 9.09 6.48
CA SER A 476 -19.35 8.06 7.03
C SER A 476 -18.45 7.47 5.93
N ALA A 477 -17.30 8.11 5.69
CA ALA A 477 -16.24 7.57 4.85
C ALA A 477 -15.39 6.60 5.68
N GLY A 478 -15.49 5.30 5.43
CA GLY A 478 -14.65 4.28 6.06
C GLY A 478 -15.33 2.94 6.41
N SER A 479 -16.65 2.80 6.21
CA SER A 479 -17.32 1.52 6.48
C SER A 479 -17.15 0.55 5.29
N GLU A 480 -16.33 -0.49 5.50
CA GLU A 480 -16.29 -1.71 4.69
C GLU A 480 -17.73 -2.24 4.56
N GLY A 481 -18.33 -2.02 3.40
CA GLY A 481 -19.67 -2.51 3.11
C GLY A 481 -19.63 -4.02 2.92
N VAL A 482 -20.66 -4.71 3.41
CA VAL A 482 -20.92 -6.10 3.04
C VAL A 482 -21.05 -6.17 1.52
N GLY A 483 -20.12 -6.86 0.88
CA GLY A 483 -20.04 -6.90 -0.58
C GLY A 483 -21.20 -7.67 -1.21
N ASP A 484 -22.07 -6.97 -1.93
CA ASP A 484 -22.92 -7.55 -2.96
C ASP A 484 -22.07 -7.81 -4.21
N GLU A 485 -21.97 -9.09 -4.61
CA GLU A 485 -21.19 -9.58 -5.75
C GLU A 485 -21.89 -9.31 -7.09
N ASP A 486 -21.15 -9.43 -8.19
CA ASP A 486 -21.64 -9.44 -9.57
C ASP A 486 -22.42 -10.73 -9.83
N ASP A 487 -23.57 -10.88 -9.15
CA ASP A 487 -24.47 -12.00 -9.35
C ASP A 487 -25.39 -11.63 -10.53
N GLU A 488 -24.96 -12.00 -11.75
CA GLU A 488 -25.86 -12.10 -12.89
C GLU A 488 -26.89 -13.20 -12.55
N VAL A 489 -28.09 -12.80 -12.16
CA VAL A 489 -29.16 -13.75 -11.83
C VAL A 489 -29.81 -14.18 -13.14
N THR A 490 -29.42 -15.35 -13.64
CA THR A 490 -30.14 -16.07 -14.70
C THR A 490 -31.15 -17.01 -14.05
N ILE A 491 -32.44 -16.79 -14.30
CA ILE A 491 -33.48 -17.78 -13.98
C ILE A 491 -34.15 -18.15 -15.29
N ASP A 492 -34.06 -19.42 -15.66
CA ASP A 492 -34.97 -20.00 -16.66
C ASP A 492 -36.38 -19.85 -16.08
N ALA A 493 -37.20 -19.05 -16.74
CA ALA A 493 -38.61 -18.96 -16.41
C ALA A 493 -39.23 -20.34 -16.69
N MET A 494 -39.25 -21.21 -15.68
CA MET A 494 -40.29 -22.19 -15.33
C MET A 494 -39.73 -23.20 -14.33
N GLY A 495 -39.99 -22.95 -13.05
CA GLY A 495 -40.00 -24.00 -12.04
C GLY A 495 -41.33 -24.74 -12.10
N GLU A 496 -41.58 -25.51 -13.17
CA GLU A 496 -42.66 -26.49 -13.25
C GLU A 496 -42.23 -27.64 -14.18
N ILE A 497 -42.38 -28.87 -13.70
CA ILE A 497 -42.20 -30.07 -14.50
C ILE A 497 -43.31 -30.07 -15.55
N CYS A 498 -42.99 -29.74 -16.79
CA CYS A 498 -43.78 -30.18 -17.95
C CYS A 498 -42.87 -30.47 -19.15
N ASP A 499 -43.02 -31.68 -19.68
CA ASP A 499 -42.51 -32.08 -20.99
C ASP A 499 -43.26 -31.25 -22.05
N ASP A 500 -42.62 -30.21 -22.58
CA ASP A 500 -42.64 -29.85 -24.01
C ASP A 500 -41.95 -28.48 -24.24
N LYS A 501 -40.92 -28.47 -25.08
CA LYS A 501 -40.19 -27.23 -25.46
C LYS A 501 -41.04 -26.40 -26.45
N PRO A 502 -41.33 -25.12 -26.18
CA PRO A 502 -41.96 -24.27 -27.17
C PRO A 502 -41.00 -23.90 -28.31
N GLU A 503 -41.53 -23.81 -29.54
CA GLU A 503 -40.78 -23.46 -30.77
C GLU A 503 -40.26 -22.01 -30.79
N ALA A 504 -40.74 -21.14 -29.90
CA ALA A 504 -40.16 -19.84 -29.65
C ALA A 504 -39.09 -19.98 -28.55
N GLY A 505 -37.83 -20.18 -28.95
CA GLY A 505 -36.73 -20.49 -28.03
C GLY A 505 -36.71 -19.64 -26.75
N ASN A 506 -36.38 -20.27 -25.61
CA ASN A 506 -36.32 -19.65 -24.29
C ASN A 506 -35.54 -18.32 -24.34
N ARG A 507 -36.25 -17.19 -24.29
CA ARG A 507 -35.63 -15.91 -23.95
C ARG A 507 -35.29 -15.96 -22.46
N THR A 508 -34.06 -16.34 -22.14
CA THR A 508 -33.55 -16.24 -20.78
C THR A 508 -33.40 -14.76 -20.41
N LEU A 509 -34.31 -14.23 -19.62
CA LEU A 509 -34.18 -12.91 -19.01
C LEU A 509 -33.00 -12.94 -18.03
N ARG A 510 -32.16 -11.90 -18.06
CA ARG A 510 -31.00 -11.75 -17.17
C ARG A 510 -31.09 -10.42 -16.44
N ALA A 511 -30.68 -10.39 -15.18
CA ALA A 511 -30.64 -9.15 -14.40
C ALA A 511 -29.28 -8.99 -13.73
N LYS A 512 -28.80 -7.74 -13.64
CA LYS A 512 -27.55 -7.37 -12.97
C LYS A 512 -27.85 -6.48 -11.77
N PHE A 513 -28.04 -7.10 -10.60
CA PHE A 513 -28.29 -6.36 -9.35
C PHE A 513 -27.00 -6.01 -8.59
N GLY A 514 -25.96 -6.79 -8.85
CA GLY A 514 -24.61 -6.66 -8.30
C GLY A 514 -23.83 -5.49 -8.87
N ARG A 515 -22.72 -5.15 -8.20
CA ARG A 515 -21.74 -4.20 -8.72
C ARG A 515 -20.83 -4.91 -9.71
N THR A 516 -20.62 -4.28 -10.86
CA THR A 516 -19.68 -4.78 -11.87
C THR A 516 -18.25 -4.59 -11.41
N ARG A 517 -17.40 -5.54 -11.78
CA ARG A 517 -15.97 -5.52 -11.51
C ARG A 517 -15.21 -5.66 -12.81
N SER A 518 -13.98 -5.14 -12.85
CA SER A 518 -13.11 -5.40 -13.99
C SER A 518 -12.90 -6.91 -14.17
N HIS A 519 -12.83 -7.35 -15.42
CA HIS A 519 -12.74 -8.75 -15.80
C HIS A 519 -11.51 -9.44 -15.20
N ASN A 520 -10.30 -8.93 -15.49
CA ASN A 520 -9.05 -9.49 -14.97
C ASN A 520 -7.93 -8.44 -14.93
N GLU A 521 -6.84 -8.80 -14.26
CA GLU A 521 -5.53 -8.18 -14.42
C GLU A 521 -4.71 -9.05 -15.37
N GLU A 522 -4.17 -8.45 -16.42
CA GLU A 522 -3.25 -9.08 -17.35
C GLU A 522 -1.83 -8.76 -16.92
N LEU A 523 -0.98 -9.78 -16.73
CA LEU A 523 0.43 -9.59 -16.36
C LEU A 523 1.35 -9.96 -17.51
N CYS A 524 2.43 -9.18 -17.69
CA CYS A 524 3.57 -9.57 -18.52
C CYS A 524 4.76 -9.88 -17.61
N VAL A 525 5.21 -11.13 -17.64
CA VAL A 525 6.17 -11.72 -16.72
C VAL A 525 7.33 -12.33 -17.51
N ALA A 526 8.55 -11.88 -17.25
CA ALA A 526 9.74 -12.51 -17.78
C ALA A 526 9.88 -13.93 -17.22
N SER A 527 10.49 -14.85 -17.96
CA SER A 527 10.63 -16.26 -17.52
C SER A 527 11.43 -16.47 -16.23
N CYS A 528 12.16 -15.45 -15.75
CA CYS A 528 12.83 -15.41 -14.46
C CYS A 528 11.90 -15.05 -13.27
N GLY A 529 10.64 -14.71 -13.55
CA GLY A 529 9.62 -14.31 -12.59
C GLY A 529 9.47 -12.80 -12.39
N ILE A 530 10.27 -11.96 -13.04
CA ILE A 530 10.14 -10.48 -12.98
C ILE A 530 8.88 -10.05 -13.71
N ILE A 531 8.05 -9.24 -13.06
CA ILE A 531 6.86 -8.64 -13.67
C ILE A 531 7.30 -7.36 -14.38
N ARG A 532 7.16 -7.30 -15.71
CA ARG A 532 7.56 -6.13 -16.52
C ARG A 532 6.45 -5.12 -16.67
N GLY A 533 5.19 -5.55 -16.55
CA GLY A 533 4.03 -4.67 -16.66
C GLY A 533 2.74 -5.41 -16.34
N ARG A 534 1.68 -4.64 -16.16
CA ARG A 534 0.32 -5.13 -15.98
C ARG A 534 -0.68 -4.21 -16.65
N ALA A 535 -1.87 -4.73 -16.94
CA ALA A 535 -3.02 -3.94 -17.38
C ALA A 535 -4.31 -4.50 -16.79
N ARG A 536 -5.24 -3.60 -16.46
CA ARG A 536 -6.59 -3.97 -16.05
C ARG A 536 -7.49 -4.08 -17.27
N PHE A 537 -8.18 -5.21 -17.42
CA PHE A 537 -9.16 -5.43 -18.48
C PHE A 537 -10.58 -5.34 -17.92
N PHE A 538 -11.47 -4.61 -18.60
CA PHE A 538 -12.80 -4.28 -18.08
C PHE A 538 -13.88 -5.26 -18.54
N GLY A 539 -14.13 -5.37 -19.86
CA GLY A 539 -15.20 -6.24 -20.38
C GLY A 539 -14.77 -7.66 -20.75
N SER A 540 -13.54 -7.83 -21.25
CA SER A 540 -13.05 -9.16 -21.69
C SER A 540 -11.53 -9.20 -21.89
N GLU A 541 -10.98 -10.43 -21.93
CA GLU A 541 -9.64 -10.73 -22.42
C GLU A 541 -9.64 -10.96 -23.95
N ALA A 542 -10.20 -10.00 -24.69
CA ALA A 542 -10.24 -10.08 -26.14
C ALA A 542 -8.82 -9.95 -26.75
N PRO A 543 -8.52 -10.63 -27.88
CA PRO A 543 -7.21 -10.54 -28.53
C PRO A 543 -6.75 -9.11 -28.85
N ASN A 544 -7.70 -8.21 -29.17
CA ASN A 544 -7.41 -6.80 -29.39
C ASN A 544 -6.94 -6.09 -28.10
N GLY A 545 -7.51 -6.42 -26.94
CA GLY A 545 -7.08 -5.90 -25.65
C GLY A 545 -5.64 -6.34 -25.31
N VAL A 546 -5.34 -7.64 -25.53
CA VAL A 546 -3.98 -8.18 -25.36
C VAL A 546 -2.98 -7.49 -26.30
N ARG A 547 -3.34 -7.30 -27.58
CA ARG A 547 -2.50 -6.54 -28.51
C ARG A 547 -2.18 -5.14 -28.00
N TRP A 548 -3.20 -4.38 -27.58
CA TRP A 548 -3.00 -3.02 -27.09
C TRP A 548 -2.19 -2.97 -25.79
N PHE A 549 -2.37 -3.95 -24.91
CA PHE A 549 -1.52 -4.10 -23.73
C PHE A 549 -0.05 -4.28 -24.13
N ILE A 550 0.25 -5.17 -25.08
CA ILE A 550 1.63 -5.40 -25.55
C ILE A 550 2.20 -4.14 -26.20
N ILE A 551 1.44 -3.45 -27.05
CA ILE A 551 1.88 -2.22 -27.72
C ILE A 551 2.11 -1.08 -26.70
N GLN A 552 1.28 -0.95 -25.67
CA GLN A 552 1.52 0.05 -24.63
C GLN A 552 2.76 -0.30 -23.80
N LEU A 553 2.97 -1.59 -23.52
CA LEU A 553 4.11 -2.06 -22.73
C LEU A 553 5.43 -1.96 -23.52
N TYR A 554 5.40 -2.26 -24.80
CA TYR A 554 6.52 -2.18 -25.72
C TYR A 554 6.07 -1.30 -26.89
N PRO A 555 6.34 0.02 -26.86
CA PRO A 555 5.79 0.95 -27.85
C PRO A 555 6.60 1.04 -29.14
N THR A 556 7.79 0.45 -29.18
CA THR A 556 8.68 0.40 -30.35
C THR A 556 9.04 -1.05 -30.68
N LYS A 557 9.38 -1.34 -31.95
CA LYS A 557 9.88 -2.67 -32.34
C LYS A 557 11.13 -3.08 -31.56
N GLY A 558 12.04 -2.13 -31.29
CA GLY A 558 13.26 -2.37 -30.53
C GLY A 558 13.00 -2.72 -29.06
N SER A 559 11.89 -2.24 -28.48
CA SER A 559 11.49 -2.58 -27.12
C SER A 559 10.81 -3.96 -27.00
N LEU A 560 10.33 -4.51 -28.11
CA LEU A 560 9.54 -5.73 -28.14
C LEU A 560 10.44 -6.96 -27.88
N PRO A 561 10.04 -7.89 -27.01
CA PRO A 561 10.79 -9.13 -26.81
C PRO A 561 10.72 -10.01 -28.07
N SER A 562 11.76 -10.80 -28.29
CA SER A 562 11.84 -11.75 -29.41
C SER A 562 10.84 -12.91 -29.28
N VAL A 563 10.35 -13.18 -28.06
CA VAL A 563 9.41 -14.27 -27.78
C VAL A 563 8.34 -13.81 -26.78
N ILE A 564 7.07 -14.05 -27.09
CA ILE A 564 5.93 -13.79 -26.20
C ILE A 564 5.04 -15.03 -26.11
N TRP A 565 5.00 -15.67 -24.94
CA TRP A 565 4.08 -16.76 -24.65
C TRP A 565 2.73 -16.21 -24.20
N HIS A 566 1.62 -16.72 -24.74
CA HIS A 566 0.25 -16.42 -24.29
C HIS A 566 -0.68 -17.58 -24.65
N ASP A 567 -1.60 -17.92 -23.76
CA ASP A 567 -2.52 -19.05 -23.93
C ASP A 567 -3.40 -18.93 -25.18
N ASN A 568 -3.73 -17.70 -25.59
CA ASN A 568 -4.62 -17.41 -26.70
C ASN A 568 -3.89 -16.80 -27.90
N ASN A 569 -2.58 -17.05 -28.03
CA ASN A 569 -1.77 -16.58 -29.15
C ASN A 569 -2.30 -17.03 -30.52
N CYS A 570 -3.04 -18.13 -30.61
CA CYS A 570 -3.67 -18.56 -31.85
C CYS A 570 -4.71 -17.54 -32.37
N ARG A 571 -5.55 -16.98 -31.48
CA ARG A 571 -6.54 -15.96 -31.87
C ARG A 571 -5.88 -14.61 -32.10
N LEU A 572 -4.85 -14.27 -31.30
CA LEU A 572 -4.05 -13.06 -31.53
C LEU A 572 -3.40 -13.09 -32.91
N THR A 573 -2.70 -14.18 -33.25
CA THR A 573 -2.04 -14.36 -34.55
C THR A 573 -3.03 -14.32 -35.71
N ALA A 574 -4.18 -14.99 -35.58
CA ALA A 574 -5.24 -14.93 -36.59
C ALA A 574 -5.77 -13.51 -36.80
N MET A 575 -5.94 -12.73 -35.72
CA MET A 575 -6.35 -11.33 -35.80
C MET A 575 -5.29 -10.47 -36.49
N LEU A 576 -4.02 -10.57 -36.06
CA LEU A 576 -2.92 -9.78 -36.61
C LEU A 576 -2.76 -9.99 -38.13
N ARG A 577 -2.84 -11.23 -38.61
CA ARG A 577 -2.70 -11.55 -40.04
C ARG A 577 -3.83 -10.99 -40.91
N ASN A 578 -5.00 -10.77 -40.33
CA ASN A 578 -6.17 -10.23 -41.01
C ASN A 578 -6.34 -8.72 -40.77
N ASP A 579 -5.38 -8.07 -40.11
CA ASP A 579 -5.44 -6.63 -39.88
C ASP A 579 -5.29 -5.85 -41.18
N THR A 580 -6.11 -4.83 -41.34
CA THR A 580 -6.09 -3.92 -42.49
C THR A 580 -5.09 -2.78 -42.32
N ASP A 581 -4.67 -2.49 -41.08
CA ASP A 581 -3.61 -1.53 -40.80
C ASP A 581 -2.24 -2.21 -40.95
N GLU A 582 -1.44 -1.74 -41.91
CA GLU A 582 -0.14 -2.32 -42.21
C GLU A 582 0.87 -2.17 -41.06
N ARG A 583 0.83 -1.07 -40.30
CA ARG A 583 1.72 -0.88 -39.14
C ARG A 583 1.38 -1.87 -38.05
N LEU A 584 0.09 -2.03 -37.71
CA LEU A 584 -0.34 -2.98 -36.67
C LEU A 584 -0.09 -4.43 -37.08
N ARG A 585 -0.25 -4.74 -38.39
CA ARG A 585 0.02 -6.08 -38.92
C ARG A 585 1.49 -6.47 -38.83
N THR A 586 2.39 -5.54 -39.13
CA THR A 586 3.84 -5.81 -39.23
C THR A 586 4.62 -5.60 -37.93
N TYR A 587 3.95 -5.09 -36.89
CA TYR A 587 4.58 -4.81 -35.59
C TYR A 587 5.23 -6.04 -34.95
N PHE A 588 4.60 -7.20 -35.10
CA PHE A 588 5.00 -8.47 -34.48
C PHE A 588 5.81 -9.39 -35.40
N ASP A 589 6.21 -8.94 -36.59
CA ASP A 589 6.84 -9.80 -37.62
C ASP A 589 8.12 -10.49 -37.13
N ASP A 590 8.86 -9.84 -36.24
CA ASP A 590 10.15 -10.28 -35.71
C ASP A 590 10.02 -10.99 -34.34
N VAL A 591 8.79 -11.41 -33.97
CA VAL A 591 8.48 -12.02 -32.66
C VAL A 591 7.89 -13.41 -32.80
N ALA A 592 8.43 -14.36 -32.05
CA ALA A 592 7.80 -15.66 -31.86
C ALA A 592 6.59 -15.55 -30.93
N LEU A 593 5.43 -16.03 -31.40
CA LEU A 593 4.15 -16.02 -30.66
C LEU A 593 3.67 -17.47 -30.35
N PRO A 594 4.41 -18.25 -29.55
CA PRO A 594 4.01 -19.59 -29.16
C PRO A 594 2.84 -19.59 -28.17
N VAL A 595 1.95 -20.59 -28.26
CA VAL A 595 1.03 -20.90 -27.16
C VAL A 595 1.81 -21.58 -26.03
N ASP A 596 1.44 -21.31 -24.78
CA ASP A 596 2.03 -21.97 -23.61
C ASP A 596 2.05 -23.50 -23.76
N VAL A 597 3.16 -24.13 -23.33
CA VAL A 597 3.40 -25.56 -23.54
C VAL A 597 2.35 -26.43 -22.83
N PHE A 598 1.90 -26.04 -21.64
CA PHE A 598 0.86 -26.77 -20.91
C PHE A 598 -0.50 -26.58 -21.57
N HIS A 599 -0.85 -25.34 -21.95
CA HIS A 599 -2.11 -25.05 -22.65
C HIS A 599 -2.19 -25.78 -24.00
N PHE A 600 -1.10 -25.74 -24.79
CA PHE A 600 -0.99 -26.43 -26.07
C PHE A 600 -1.22 -27.94 -25.92
N LYS A 601 -0.61 -28.58 -24.91
CA LYS A 601 -0.76 -30.02 -24.67
C LYS A 601 -2.13 -30.42 -24.13
N SER A 602 -2.75 -29.56 -23.32
CA SER A 602 -3.89 -29.94 -22.48
C SER A 602 -5.23 -29.45 -23.01
N LYS A 603 -5.25 -28.37 -23.81
CA LYS A 603 -6.48 -27.67 -24.19
C LYS A 603 -6.69 -27.49 -25.70
N HIS A 604 -5.66 -27.62 -26.53
CA HIS A 604 -5.84 -27.61 -27.98
C HIS A 604 -6.19 -29.00 -28.51
N LYS A 605 -7.13 -29.02 -29.47
CA LYS A 605 -7.44 -30.21 -30.25
C LYS A 605 -6.38 -30.34 -31.36
N GLU A 606 -5.95 -31.57 -31.67
CA GLU A 606 -5.05 -31.85 -32.80
C GLU A 606 -5.57 -31.33 -34.15
N SER A 607 -6.89 -31.10 -34.25
CA SER A 607 -7.56 -30.55 -35.43
C SER A 607 -7.42 -29.03 -35.60
N ASP A 608 -6.84 -28.31 -34.65
CA ASP A 608 -6.60 -26.85 -34.72
C ASP A 608 -5.36 -26.55 -35.57
N LEU A 609 -5.52 -26.70 -36.89
CA LEU A 609 -4.43 -26.63 -37.87
C LEU A 609 -3.70 -25.28 -37.88
N ASP A 610 -4.42 -24.17 -37.66
CA ASP A 610 -3.82 -22.84 -37.64
C ASP A 610 -2.98 -22.62 -36.39
N CYS A 611 -3.46 -23.04 -35.21
CA CYS A 611 -2.66 -23.03 -33.98
C CYS A 611 -1.39 -23.91 -34.14
N GLY A 612 -1.56 -25.13 -34.65
CA GLY A 612 -0.45 -26.05 -34.90
C GLY A 612 0.58 -25.52 -35.90
N ARG A 613 0.16 -24.69 -36.86
CA ARG A 613 1.02 -24.14 -37.92
C ARG A 613 1.75 -22.87 -37.51
N TYR A 614 1.13 -22.00 -36.73
CA TYR A 614 1.67 -20.66 -36.45
C TYR A 614 2.05 -20.41 -34.99
N CYS A 615 1.55 -21.20 -34.05
CA CYS A 615 1.77 -20.97 -32.61
C CYS A 615 2.27 -22.21 -31.87
N ASN A 616 2.58 -23.30 -32.58
CA ASN A 616 3.17 -24.48 -31.98
C ASN A 616 4.63 -24.17 -31.58
N PRO A 617 5.00 -24.23 -30.29
CA PRO A 617 6.34 -23.86 -29.85
C PRO A 617 7.46 -24.72 -30.47
N TYR A 618 7.14 -25.90 -31.02
CA TYR A 618 8.13 -26.75 -31.71
C TYR A 618 8.57 -26.21 -33.07
N ILE A 619 7.91 -25.21 -33.65
CA ILE A 619 8.33 -24.62 -34.94
C ILE A 619 9.55 -23.70 -34.82
N TRP A 620 9.92 -23.33 -33.59
CA TRP A 620 11.10 -22.52 -33.25
C TRP A 620 12.13 -23.39 -32.51
N PRO A 621 13.05 -24.07 -33.22
CA PRO A 621 14.07 -24.93 -32.61
C PRO A 621 14.91 -24.21 -31.54
N GLU A 622 15.14 -22.92 -31.71
CA GLU A 622 15.89 -22.04 -30.82
C GLU A 622 15.28 -21.94 -29.41
N LEU A 623 13.96 -22.19 -29.25
CA LEU A 623 13.33 -22.23 -27.93
C LEU A 623 13.74 -23.46 -27.10
N ARG A 624 14.49 -24.39 -27.71
CA ARG A 624 14.96 -25.62 -27.09
C ARG A 624 16.48 -25.66 -27.03
N THR A 625 16.98 -26.23 -25.94
CA THR A 625 18.39 -26.59 -25.75
C THR A 625 18.74 -27.84 -26.55
N ASP A 626 20.04 -28.09 -26.75
CA ASP A 626 20.53 -29.28 -27.48
C ASP A 626 20.13 -30.60 -26.80
N ASP A 627 19.93 -30.59 -25.48
CA ASP A 627 19.41 -31.74 -24.71
C ASP A 627 17.86 -31.85 -24.74
N GLY A 628 17.20 -30.99 -25.53
CA GLY A 628 15.79 -31.04 -25.84
C GLY A 628 14.86 -30.40 -24.80
N LYS A 629 15.40 -29.72 -23.79
CA LYS A 629 14.62 -28.97 -22.79
C LYS A 629 14.20 -27.61 -23.33
N TRP A 630 13.14 -27.02 -22.76
CA TRP A 630 12.77 -25.64 -23.05
C TRP A 630 13.77 -24.68 -22.40
N ARG A 631 14.21 -23.66 -23.16
CA ARG A 631 15.11 -22.61 -22.65
C ARG A 631 14.40 -21.71 -21.66
N PHE A 632 13.14 -21.39 -21.94
CA PHE A 632 12.34 -20.48 -21.13
C PHE A 632 11.20 -21.20 -20.40
N ASN A 633 10.92 -20.74 -19.18
CA ASN A 633 9.76 -21.17 -18.42
C ASN A 633 8.49 -20.47 -18.95
N SER A 634 7.70 -21.17 -19.78
CA SER A 634 6.43 -20.64 -20.30
C SER A 634 5.33 -20.52 -19.23
N SER A 635 5.48 -21.18 -18.08
CA SER A 635 4.53 -21.12 -16.95
C SER A 635 4.90 -20.05 -15.90
N ALA A 636 5.80 -19.11 -16.23
CA ALA A 636 6.26 -18.09 -15.29
C ALA A 636 5.13 -17.12 -14.86
N ALA A 637 4.21 -16.82 -15.78
CA ALA A 637 3.06 -15.97 -15.50
C ALA A 637 2.06 -16.68 -14.57
N GLU A 638 1.69 -17.94 -14.82
CA GLU A 638 0.83 -18.74 -13.93
C GLU A 638 1.37 -18.80 -12.48
N GLN A 639 2.67 -19.07 -12.31
CA GLN A 639 3.31 -19.09 -10.98
C GLN A 639 3.25 -17.72 -10.30
N THR A 640 3.38 -16.65 -11.08
CA THR A 640 3.31 -15.28 -10.58
C THR A 640 1.87 -14.88 -10.26
N ASN A 641 0.89 -15.34 -11.04
CA ASN A 641 -0.54 -15.17 -10.84
C ASN A 641 -1.01 -15.81 -9.53
N ALA A 642 -0.42 -16.95 -9.13
CA ALA A 642 -0.68 -17.52 -7.81
C ALA A 642 -0.27 -16.58 -6.66
N TRP A 643 0.87 -15.89 -6.78
CA TRP A 643 1.26 -14.88 -5.79
C TRP A 643 0.38 -13.63 -5.88
N TYR A 644 0.12 -13.15 -7.09
CA TYR A 644 -0.64 -11.92 -7.32
C TYR A 644 -2.12 -12.06 -6.87
N GLY A 645 -2.72 -13.24 -7.07
CA GLY A 645 -4.09 -13.55 -6.66
C GLY A 645 -4.33 -13.49 -5.14
N GLY A 646 -3.27 -13.63 -4.32
CA GLY A 646 -3.37 -13.48 -2.86
C GLY A 646 -3.77 -12.07 -2.42
N PHE A 647 -3.58 -11.04 -3.26
CA PHE A 647 -4.00 -9.68 -2.97
C PHE A 647 -5.51 -9.45 -3.13
N LEU A 648 -6.26 -10.39 -3.73
CA LEU A 648 -7.68 -10.22 -4.03
C LEU A 648 -8.50 -9.78 -2.81
N ALA A 649 -8.23 -10.36 -1.64
CA ALA A 649 -8.95 -10.03 -0.41
C ALA A 649 -8.62 -8.62 0.12
N ILE A 650 -7.45 -8.08 -0.23
CA ILE A 650 -6.98 -6.74 0.18
C ILE A 650 -7.57 -5.67 -0.74
N VAL A 651 -7.52 -5.90 -2.05
CA VAL A 651 -7.86 -4.89 -3.05
C VAL A 651 -9.34 -4.87 -3.43
N ARG A 652 -10.13 -5.82 -2.92
CA ARG A 652 -11.53 -6.06 -3.32
C ARG A 652 -12.40 -4.80 -3.30
N ASP A 653 -12.29 -3.97 -2.28
CA ASP A 653 -13.14 -2.78 -2.14
C ASP A 653 -12.32 -1.49 -2.19
N MET A 654 -11.15 -1.53 -2.85
CA MET A 654 -10.34 -0.35 -3.08
C MET A 654 -10.87 0.48 -4.26
N GLN A 655 -10.77 1.80 -4.10
CA GLN A 655 -10.92 2.76 -5.19
C GLN A 655 -9.83 2.58 -6.25
N ALA A 656 -10.13 2.91 -7.50
CA ALA A 656 -9.25 2.65 -8.64
C ALA A 656 -7.82 3.17 -8.43
N ASP A 657 -7.64 4.42 -7.99
CA ASP A 657 -6.30 4.99 -7.79
C ASP A 657 -5.49 4.28 -6.70
N ARG A 658 -6.16 3.86 -5.61
CA ARG A 658 -5.52 3.11 -4.52
C ARG A 658 -5.21 1.68 -4.93
N TYR A 659 -6.10 1.06 -5.68
CA TYR A 659 -5.94 -0.30 -6.22
C TYR A 659 -4.70 -0.38 -7.11
N GLU A 660 -4.59 0.52 -8.09
CA GLU A 660 -3.47 0.53 -9.04
C GLU A 660 -2.15 0.77 -8.30
N PHE A 661 -2.11 1.83 -7.49
CA PHE A 661 -0.92 2.20 -6.73
C PHE A 661 -0.46 1.07 -5.80
N PHE A 662 -1.39 0.45 -5.07
CA PHE A 662 -1.06 -0.64 -4.15
C PHE A 662 -0.41 -1.82 -4.88
N LEU A 663 -1.00 -2.26 -6.00
CA LEU A 663 -0.49 -3.40 -6.77
C LEU A 663 0.87 -3.10 -7.40
N ASP A 664 1.07 -1.89 -7.91
CA ASP A 664 2.37 -1.46 -8.44
C ASP A 664 3.46 -1.44 -7.36
N GLU A 665 3.15 -0.96 -6.15
CA GLU A 665 4.08 -1.00 -5.02
C GLU A 665 4.40 -2.43 -4.57
N MET A 666 3.43 -3.35 -4.61
CA MET A 666 3.67 -4.77 -4.33
C MET A 666 4.57 -5.41 -5.40
N ILE A 667 4.33 -5.11 -6.67
CA ILE A 667 5.16 -5.58 -7.79
C ILE A 667 6.60 -5.07 -7.65
N LYS A 668 6.77 -3.77 -7.40
CA LYS A 668 8.07 -3.13 -7.20
C LYS A 668 8.88 -3.82 -6.10
N ARG A 669 8.27 -4.02 -4.92
CA ARG A 669 8.90 -4.71 -3.79
C ARG A 669 9.26 -6.16 -4.13
N ARG A 670 8.37 -6.91 -4.77
CA ARG A 670 8.66 -8.28 -5.21
C ARG A 670 9.79 -8.33 -6.22
N ASN A 671 9.76 -7.48 -7.24
CA ASN A 671 10.77 -7.44 -8.28
C ASN A 671 12.16 -7.15 -7.69
N ARG A 672 12.29 -6.17 -6.79
CA ARG A 672 13.55 -5.90 -6.06
C ARG A 672 14.07 -7.13 -5.30
N PHE A 673 13.18 -7.90 -4.68
CA PHE A 673 13.53 -9.17 -4.03
C PHE A 673 14.01 -10.22 -5.05
N ILE A 674 13.30 -10.41 -6.16
CA ILE A 674 13.68 -11.37 -7.22
C ILE A 674 15.04 -10.99 -7.84
N VAL A 675 15.28 -9.71 -8.11
CA VAL A 675 16.59 -9.21 -8.61
C VAL A 675 17.71 -9.58 -7.63
N THR A 676 17.48 -9.38 -6.33
CA THR A 676 18.46 -9.75 -5.29
C THR A 676 18.75 -11.26 -5.30
N GLU A 677 17.71 -12.08 -5.43
CA GLU A 677 17.87 -13.54 -5.53
C GLU A 677 18.58 -13.99 -6.82
N LEU A 678 18.30 -13.33 -7.95
CA LEU A 678 18.99 -13.59 -9.21
C LEU A 678 20.49 -13.25 -9.11
N ARG A 679 20.85 -12.13 -8.48
CA ARG A 679 22.24 -11.77 -8.17
C ARG A 679 22.91 -12.83 -7.29
N ARG A 680 22.23 -13.26 -6.22
CA ARG A 680 22.73 -14.31 -5.31
C ARG A 680 22.98 -15.64 -6.02
N LYS A 681 22.18 -15.95 -7.04
CA LYS A 681 22.32 -17.15 -7.88
C LYS A 681 23.29 -16.97 -9.06
N GLY A 682 23.96 -15.82 -9.18
CA GLY A 682 24.91 -15.53 -10.25
C GLY A 682 24.27 -15.48 -11.64
N LYS A 683 23.03 -14.97 -11.74
CA LYS A 683 22.25 -14.87 -13.00
C LYS A 683 22.36 -13.52 -13.71
N ASN A 684 23.27 -12.67 -13.25
CA ASN A 684 23.62 -11.38 -13.87
C ASN A 684 22.41 -10.51 -14.28
N PRO A 685 21.48 -10.18 -13.37
CA PRO A 685 20.35 -9.32 -13.72
C PRO A 685 20.79 -7.86 -13.94
N TYR A 686 20.30 -7.25 -15.01
CA TYR A 686 20.49 -5.84 -15.36
C TYR A 686 19.23 -5.29 -16.05
N ASN A 687 19.10 -3.96 -16.15
CA ASN A 687 18.09 -3.32 -16.97
C ASN A 687 18.75 -2.84 -18.26
N ILE A 688 18.17 -3.18 -19.41
CA ILE A 688 18.62 -2.65 -20.70
C ILE A 688 18.38 -1.14 -20.68
N PRO A 689 19.36 -0.31 -21.11
CA PRO A 689 19.20 1.15 -21.15
C PRO A 689 17.94 1.55 -21.90
N ARG A 690 17.21 2.54 -21.36
CA ARG A 690 15.89 2.90 -21.92
C ARG A 690 16.05 3.56 -23.28
N GLU A 691 17.11 4.33 -23.46
CA GLU A 691 17.52 4.98 -24.71
C GLU A 691 17.78 3.97 -25.84
N ASP A 692 18.21 2.75 -25.54
CA ASP A 692 18.43 1.70 -26.53
C ASP A 692 17.11 1.08 -27.02
N LEU A 693 16.11 1.01 -26.13
CA LEU A 693 14.78 0.43 -26.43
C LEU A 693 13.78 1.49 -26.91
N LEU A 694 13.93 2.74 -26.46
CA LEU A 694 13.03 3.87 -26.69
C LEU A 694 13.83 5.08 -27.23
N PRO A 695 14.50 4.96 -28.39
CA PRO A 695 15.27 6.08 -28.93
C PRO A 695 14.34 7.22 -29.38
N GLU A 696 14.84 8.46 -29.40
CA GLU A 696 14.04 9.66 -29.70
C GLU A 696 13.50 9.66 -31.15
N ASP A 697 14.18 8.99 -32.06
CA ASP A 697 13.82 8.85 -33.47
C ASP A 697 13.02 7.56 -33.78
N ALA A 698 12.70 6.75 -32.77
CA ALA A 698 11.85 5.58 -32.97
C ALA A 698 10.44 5.98 -33.41
N GLU A 699 9.86 5.13 -34.25
CA GLU A 699 8.46 5.18 -34.61
C GLU A 699 7.63 4.53 -33.50
N TYR A 700 6.97 5.35 -32.68
CA TYR A 700 6.05 4.90 -31.63
C TYR A 700 4.70 4.54 -32.25
N LEU A 701 4.12 3.41 -31.84
CA LEU A 701 2.77 3.02 -32.24
C LEU A 701 1.64 3.70 -31.45
N ILE A 702 1.99 4.42 -30.38
CA ILE A 702 1.07 5.09 -29.45
C ILE A 702 1.12 6.61 -29.59
#